data_AF-A0A416MMG0-F1
#
_entry.id   AF-A0A416MMG0-F1
#
_cell.length_a   1.000
_cell.length_b   1.000
_cell.length_c   1.000
_cell.angle_alpha   90.00
_cell.angle_beta   90.00
_cell.angle_gamma   90.00
#
_symmetry.space_group_name_H-M   'P 1'
#
loop_
_entity.id
_entity.type
_entity.pdbx_description
1 polymer ?
#
loop_
_entity_poly.entity_id
_entity_poly.type
_entity_poly.pdbx_seq_one_letter_code
_entity_poly.pdbx_strand_id
1 'polypeptide(L)'
;MRWTSRFFLRDKAISMVFGLISIIPLGATVFFSACKMSGFELLYNLVRIQYLINLGWMGMTIVFMRKAEANDLRDCIDTCTESHFFFERSALIWILFLWIIWNVTAVLLFLIGSYQNDAIICIFENWFWRGYLINILLPQLICILVAVAFVLSEHRIAAGVMLIFYLFLVSSFREQIVWQKTNVPVFIYAWNVFQKLFHIFYQNAEWSPDVQYGLQTETSRLELEIGWILLVASIGAFRMKKRCSIFKRNRFRVVIGFIGTLFFALSLRPASVYRLTQNFDGAFADRLYYKESLANEKRELQDGEDEIAKKINQQIETSLDEQKSRTWQVKAYELTVNLGRMLDVEAVLTLDAEADTKFCFTLYHGYQVKSVTSLTKDVSVSFTQGKDLLVVQTDRPTNQLKILISYSGYANRFYANSQAAMLPGWFAWYPMAGDQAIFETYQDWGNGGGAGYNPYARTDHSYICLQTNQEVATNLKKVSSTGKRTRYEGMANAITIVSGNLYLTDKEILEEKSTRVVDLLSAKLEKDTTLAQYTSDITAQMEKAITIAEQYTGEDYSDWRDKKILLASEDLCRNDFNNEIAVFDDSILIAENRAEAYSLLTYFILEDRSLSWQRKNSSIISNCLLDQYFEADPSDTLQELIESLERRIEFETGDVDCNSEVTKKENEDLVLQDFLEVAKRCLSEKKAETFLQRLVAYERNPKLYESDEAFLRTISEM
;
A
#
# COMPACT_ATOMS: atom_id res chain seq x y z
N MET A 1 -13.93 46.33 2.40
CA MET A 1 -14.86 45.24 2.08
C MET A 1 -16.05 45.66 1.21
N ARG A 2 -16.95 46.58 1.64
CA ARG A 2 -18.16 46.93 0.85
C ARG A 2 -17.91 47.40 -0.59
N TRP A 3 -16.81 48.12 -0.84
CA TRP A 3 -16.43 48.56 -2.19
C TRP A 3 -15.83 47.41 -3.02
N THR A 4 -14.90 46.64 -2.45
CA THR A 4 -14.25 45.52 -3.14
C THR A 4 -15.22 44.39 -3.49
N SER A 5 -16.20 44.09 -2.63
CA SER A 5 -17.24 43.09 -2.93
C SER A 5 -18.14 43.52 -4.10
N ARG A 6 -18.48 44.81 -4.21
CA ARG A 6 -19.24 45.34 -5.36
C ARG A 6 -18.44 45.25 -6.66
N PHE A 7 -17.12 45.45 -6.62
CA PHE A 7 -16.25 45.28 -7.78
C PHE A 7 -16.13 43.81 -8.22
N PHE A 8 -16.12 42.89 -7.27
CA PHE A 8 -16.14 41.45 -7.55
C PHE A 8 -17.46 41.04 -8.22
N LEU A 9 -18.60 41.36 -7.60
CA LEU A 9 -19.93 40.94 -8.09
C LEU A 9 -20.33 41.61 -9.43
N ARG A 10 -19.76 42.76 -9.75
CA ARG A 10 -19.96 43.41 -11.07
C ARG A 10 -19.12 42.79 -12.16
N ASP A 11 -18.07 42.05 -11.82
CA ASP A 11 -17.26 41.33 -12.78
C ASP A 11 -17.88 39.98 -13.12
N LYS A 12 -18.51 39.91 -14.29
CA LYS A 12 -19.18 38.69 -14.78
C LYS A 12 -18.20 37.54 -14.98
N ALA A 13 -16.96 37.81 -15.41
CA ALA A 13 -15.97 36.76 -15.67
C ALA A 13 -15.46 36.14 -14.37
N ILE A 14 -15.09 36.97 -13.39
CA ILE A 14 -14.63 36.50 -12.08
C ILE A 14 -15.75 35.76 -11.34
N SER A 15 -16.98 36.30 -11.37
CA SER A 15 -18.14 35.65 -10.76
C SER A 15 -18.50 34.32 -11.45
N MET A 16 -18.34 34.24 -12.78
CA MET A 16 -18.54 33.00 -13.53
C MET A 16 -17.48 31.95 -13.18
N VAL A 17 -16.19 32.32 -13.08
CA VAL A 17 -15.13 31.39 -12.66
C VAL A 17 -15.40 30.88 -11.25
N PHE A 18 -15.78 31.74 -10.31
CA PHE A 18 -16.17 31.32 -8.94
C PHE A 18 -17.37 30.37 -8.96
N GLY A 19 -18.37 30.66 -9.79
CA GLY A 19 -19.53 29.79 -10.01
C GLY A 19 -19.11 28.42 -10.54
N LEU A 20 -18.23 28.34 -11.54
CA LEU A 20 -17.76 27.08 -12.11
C LEU A 20 -17.00 26.22 -11.10
N ILE A 21 -16.05 26.80 -10.34
CA ILE A 21 -15.29 26.06 -9.32
C ILE A 21 -16.10 25.70 -8.07
N SER A 22 -17.31 26.25 -7.93
CA SER A 22 -18.23 25.93 -6.82
C SER A 22 -19.31 24.95 -7.25
N ILE A 23 -20.07 25.29 -8.28
CA ILE A 23 -21.26 24.54 -8.72
C ILE A 23 -20.86 23.18 -9.28
N ILE A 24 -19.81 23.07 -10.09
CA ILE A 24 -19.44 21.79 -10.72
C ILE A 24 -18.94 20.80 -9.65
N PRO A 25 -17.91 21.12 -8.83
CA PRO A 25 -17.40 20.15 -7.86
C PRO A 25 -18.39 19.85 -6.73
N LEU A 26 -19.07 20.87 -6.18
CA LEU A 26 -20.02 20.67 -5.08
C LEU A 26 -21.32 20.02 -5.58
N GLY A 27 -21.78 20.37 -6.79
CA GLY A 27 -22.91 19.71 -7.44
C GLY A 27 -22.62 18.25 -7.77
N ALA A 28 -21.41 17.93 -8.24
CA ALA A 28 -20.96 16.54 -8.41
C ALA A 28 -20.93 15.79 -7.07
N THR A 29 -20.50 16.43 -5.99
CA THR A 29 -20.54 15.83 -4.64
C THR A 29 -21.97 15.47 -4.22
N VAL A 30 -22.94 16.37 -4.46
CA VAL A 30 -24.37 16.10 -4.20
C VAL A 30 -24.89 14.95 -5.07
N PHE A 31 -24.55 14.96 -6.36
CA PHE A 31 -24.95 13.91 -7.29
C PHE A 31 -24.41 12.53 -6.88
N PHE A 32 -23.10 12.43 -6.59
CA PHE A 32 -22.48 11.18 -6.16
C PHE A 32 -22.99 10.71 -4.78
N SER A 33 -23.33 11.65 -3.89
CA SER A 33 -24.00 11.33 -2.64
C SER A 33 -25.36 10.68 -2.89
N ALA A 34 -26.13 11.18 -3.87
CA ALA A 34 -27.39 10.57 -4.29
C ALA A 34 -27.20 9.19 -4.97
N CYS A 35 -26.03 8.92 -5.54
CA CYS A 35 -25.60 7.61 -6.03
C CYS A 35 -25.07 6.68 -4.93
N LYS A 36 -25.34 6.97 -3.65
CA LYS A 36 -24.94 6.18 -2.48
C LYS A 36 -23.42 6.03 -2.24
N MET A 37 -22.58 6.88 -2.84
CA MET A 37 -21.15 6.84 -2.52
C MET A 37 -20.89 7.20 -1.05
N SER A 38 -19.97 6.49 -0.42
CA SER A 38 -19.56 6.73 0.97
C SER A 38 -18.92 8.12 1.15
N GLY A 39 -18.92 8.64 2.38
CA GLY A 39 -18.26 9.91 2.71
C GLY A 39 -16.78 9.93 2.30
N PHE A 40 -16.09 8.79 2.42
CA PHE A 40 -14.71 8.63 1.98
C PHE A 40 -14.55 8.77 0.47
N GLU A 41 -15.40 8.09 -0.30
CA GLU A 41 -15.37 8.16 -1.76
C GLU A 41 -15.72 9.54 -2.30
N LEU A 42 -16.69 10.22 -1.66
CA LEU A 42 -17.03 11.61 -1.97
C LEU A 42 -15.81 12.53 -1.77
N LEU A 43 -15.13 12.41 -0.63
CA LEU A 43 -13.93 13.22 -0.36
C LEU A 43 -12.82 12.88 -1.35
N TYR A 44 -12.57 11.59 -1.61
CA TYR A 44 -11.57 11.12 -2.55
C TYR A 44 -11.80 11.70 -3.94
N ASN A 45 -13.04 11.65 -4.46
CA ASN A 45 -13.39 12.22 -5.76
C ASN A 45 -13.11 13.72 -5.85
N LEU A 46 -13.42 14.49 -4.80
CA LEU A 46 -13.11 15.93 -4.77
C LEU A 46 -11.60 16.18 -4.75
N VAL A 47 -10.85 15.39 -3.98
CA VAL A 47 -9.40 15.47 -3.88
C VAL A 47 -8.73 15.23 -5.23
N ARG A 48 -9.23 14.29 -6.05
CA ARG A 48 -8.69 13.99 -7.39
C ARG A 48 -8.75 15.18 -8.35
N ILE A 49 -9.79 16.00 -8.25
CA ILE A 49 -9.97 17.19 -9.11
C ILE A 49 -9.46 18.48 -8.47
N GLN A 50 -8.85 18.40 -7.28
CA GLN A 50 -8.46 19.55 -6.49
C GLN A 50 -7.48 20.47 -7.21
N TYR A 51 -6.59 19.91 -8.05
CA TYR A 51 -5.68 20.69 -8.88
C TYR A 51 -6.43 21.69 -9.78
N LEU A 52 -7.53 21.26 -10.42
CA LEU A 52 -8.34 22.10 -11.31
C LEU A 52 -9.08 23.20 -10.52
N ILE A 53 -9.62 22.86 -9.35
CA ILE A 53 -10.27 23.83 -8.45
C ILE A 53 -9.25 24.90 -8.03
N ASN A 54 -8.04 24.49 -7.70
CA ASN A 54 -6.96 25.38 -7.29
C ASN A 54 -6.44 26.26 -8.44
N LEU A 55 -6.41 25.77 -9.68
CA LEU A 55 -6.15 26.60 -10.86
C LEU A 55 -7.17 27.74 -10.99
N GLY A 56 -8.45 27.44 -10.76
CA GLY A 56 -9.50 28.46 -10.75
C GLY A 56 -9.33 29.48 -9.61
N TRP A 57 -9.01 29.04 -8.40
CA TRP A 57 -8.66 29.94 -7.28
C TRP A 57 -7.47 30.84 -7.62
N MET A 58 -6.41 30.29 -8.23
CA MET A 58 -5.24 31.06 -8.65
C MET A 58 -5.59 32.08 -9.72
N GLY A 59 -6.24 31.66 -10.81
CA GLY A 59 -6.63 32.54 -11.91
C GLY A 59 -7.53 33.67 -11.43
N MET A 60 -8.54 33.35 -10.62
CA MET A 60 -9.43 34.33 -10.00
C MET A 60 -8.67 35.33 -9.12
N THR A 61 -7.73 34.83 -8.31
CA THR A 61 -6.89 35.68 -7.43
C THR A 61 -6.04 36.65 -8.24
N ILE A 62 -5.37 36.15 -9.28
CA ILE A 62 -4.50 36.97 -10.15
C ILE A 62 -5.29 38.06 -10.85
N VAL A 63 -6.41 37.69 -11.49
CA VAL A 63 -7.25 38.62 -12.25
C VAL A 63 -7.88 39.66 -11.32
N PHE A 64 -8.43 39.23 -10.17
CA PHE A 64 -9.12 40.14 -9.27
C PHE A 64 -8.16 41.14 -8.61
N MET A 65 -7.00 40.67 -8.12
CA MET A 65 -6.05 41.56 -7.44
C MET A 65 -5.40 42.56 -8.40
N ARG A 66 -5.18 42.19 -9.67
CA ARG A 66 -4.63 43.11 -10.69
C ARG A 66 -5.60 44.14 -11.22
N LYS A 67 -6.87 44.08 -10.82
CA LYS A 67 -7.91 44.92 -11.42
C LYS A 67 -7.70 46.41 -11.19
N ALA A 68 -7.17 46.83 -10.05
CA ALA A 68 -6.84 48.25 -9.83
C ALA A 68 -5.70 48.72 -10.74
N GLU A 69 -4.71 47.88 -11.00
CA GLU A 69 -3.59 48.16 -11.91
C GLU A 69 -4.05 48.18 -13.37
N ALA A 70 -4.87 47.21 -13.79
CA ALA A 70 -5.38 47.13 -15.16
C ALA A 70 -6.32 48.29 -15.56
N ASN A 71 -6.81 49.07 -14.60
CA ASN A 71 -7.65 50.25 -14.83
C ASN A 71 -6.91 51.56 -14.48
N ASP A 72 -5.60 51.52 -14.26
CA ASP A 72 -4.77 52.69 -13.89
C ASP A 72 -5.23 53.42 -12.61
N LEU A 73 -5.90 52.70 -11.69
CA LEU A 73 -6.43 53.25 -10.44
C LEU A 73 -5.51 53.03 -9.24
N ARG A 74 -4.48 52.20 -9.38
CA ARG A 74 -3.65 51.74 -8.27
C ARG A 74 -2.97 52.89 -7.52
N ASP A 75 -2.29 53.79 -8.24
CA ASP A 75 -1.58 54.91 -7.63
C ASP A 75 -2.52 55.90 -6.94
N CYS A 76 -3.71 56.11 -7.51
CA CYS A 76 -4.76 56.95 -6.92
C CYS A 76 -5.26 56.35 -5.60
N ILE A 77 -5.56 55.04 -5.58
CA ILE A 77 -6.03 54.33 -4.38
C ILE A 77 -4.95 54.32 -3.29
N ASP A 78 -3.71 54.00 -3.65
CA ASP A 78 -2.59 53.93 -2.70
C ASP A 78 -2.26 55.30 -2.11
N THR A 79 -2.40 56.38 -2.88
CA THR A 79 -2.23 57.77 -2.40
C THR A 79 -3.35 58.18 -1.46
N CYS A 80 -4.62 57.95 -1.83
CA CYS A 80 -5.79 58.29 -1.00
C CYS A 80 -5.85 57.50 0.33
N THR A 81 -5.23 56.33 0.38
CA THR A 81 -5.25 55.44 1.56
C THR A 81 -3.93 55.42 2.33
N GLU A 82 -2.95 56.21 1.90
CA GLU A 82 -1.58 56.29 2.46
C GLU A 82 -0.89 54.93 2.61
N SER A 83 -1.24 53.95 1.78
CA SER A 83 -0.71 52.60 1.88
C SER A 83 -0.52 51.96 0.53
N HIS A 84 0.68 51.43 0.28
CA HIS A 84 0.94 50.59 -0.87
C HIS A 84 0.09 49.31 -0.84
N PHE A 85 -0.34 48.89 -2.04
CA PHE A 85 -1.10 47.67 -2.29
C PHE A 85 -2.42 47.60 -1.50
N PHE A 86 -3.10 48.73 -1.31
CA PHE A 86 -4.31 48.77 -0.48
C PHE A 86 -5.45 47.93 -1.08
N PHE A 87 -5.65 48.05 -2.40
CA PHE A 87 -6.69 47.30 -3.11
C PHE A 87 -6.42 45.80 -3.08
N GLU A 88 -5.18 45.39 -3.35
CA GLU A 88 -4.71 44.00 -3.38
C GLU A 88 -4.94 43.31 -2.03
N ARG A 89 -4.64 43.98 -0.90
CA ARG A 89 -4.96 43.44 0.43
C ARG A 89 -6.46 43.29 0.65
N SER A 90 -7.23 44.28 0.23
CA SER A 90 -8.70 44.25 0.36
C SER A 90 -9.34 43.17 -0.53
N ALA A 91 -8.75 42.92 -1.70
CA ALA A 91 -9.12 41.85 -2.62
C ALA A 91 -8.77 40.47 -2.05
N LEU A 92 -7.57 40.30 -1.50
CA LEU A 92 -7.15 39.07 -0.81
C LEU A 92 -8.09 38.73 0.35
N ILE A 93 -8.44 39.69 1.20
CA ILE A 93 -9.40 39.49 2.31
C ILE A 93 -10.75 38.98 1.78
N TRP A 94 -11.21 39.51 0.64
CA TRP A 94 -12.46 39.06 0.02
C TRP A 94 -12.35 37.65 -0.58
N ILE A 95 -11.23 37.32 -1.23
CA ILE A 95 -10.96 35.97 -1.74
C ILE A 95 -10.92 34.96 -0.59
N LEU A 96 -10.25 35.27 0.52
CA LEU A 96 -10.21 34.41 1.70
C LEU A 96 -11.58 34.22 2.34
N PHE A 97 -12.43 35.25 2.32
CA PHE A 97 -13.83 35.14 2.77
C PHE A 97 -14.63 34.17 1.88
N LEU A 98 -14.52 34.28 0.55
CA LEU A 98 -15.16 33.33 -0.38
C LEU A 98 -14.61 31.91 -0.23
N TRP A 99 -13.30 31.78 0.00
CA TRP A 99 -12.64 30.51 0.26
C TRP A 99 -13.16 29.84 1.54
N ILE A 100 -13.38 30.61 2.62
CA ILE A 100 -14.03 30.09 3.83
C ILE A 100 -15.45 29.60 3.53
N ILE A 101 -16.25 30.39 2.81
CA ILE A 101 -17.62 29.99 2.44
C ILE A 101 -17.60 28.67 1.66
N TRP A 102 -16.75 28.58 0.62
CA TRP A 102 -16.62 27.38 -0.19
C TRP A 102 -16.29 26.15 0.66
N ASN A 103 -15.34 26.27 1.59
CA ASN A 103 -14.92 25.17 2.45
C ASN A 103 -16.00 24.78 3.46
N VAL A 104 -16.70 25.76 4.05
CA VAL A 104 -17.83 25.48 4.96
C VAL A 104 -18.94 24.75 4.21
N THR A 105 -19.27 25.17 2.99
CA THR A 105 -20.26 24.48 2.15
C THR A 105 -19.82 23.06 1.81
N ALA A 106 -18.57 22.85 1.40
CA ALA A 106 -18.04 21.53 1.09
C ALA A 106 -18.11 20.59 2.31
N VAL A 107 -17.66 21.04 3.48
CA VAL A 107 -17.72 20.27 4.73
C VAL A 107 -19.15 19.89 5.09
N LEU A 108 -20.12 20.82 4.96
CA LEU A 108 -21.53 20.53 5.21
C LEU A 108 -22.07 19.46 4.27
N LEU A 109 -21.72 19.51 2.98
CA LEU A 109 -22.13 18.50 2.01
C LEU A 109 -21.54 17.12 2.32
N PHE A 110 -20.27 17.06 2.73
CA PHE A 110 -19.65 15.79 3.14
C PHE A 110 -20.27 15.20 4.40
N LEU A 111 -20.58 16.04 5.39
CA LEU A 111 -21.29 15.60 6.60
C LEU A 111 -22.68 15.03 6.27
N ILE A 112 -23.41 15.69 5.37
CA ILE A 112 -24.72 15.21 4.92
C ILE A 112 -24.58 13.88 4.17
N GLY A 113 -23.64 13.77 3.23
CA GLY A 113 -23.44 12.55 2.45
C GLY A 113 -23.00 11.37 3.31
N SER A 114 -22.05 11.58 4.22
CA SER A 114 -21.60 10.56 5.18
C SER A 114 -22.74 10.11 6.09
N TYR A 115 -23.53 11.04 6.65
CA TYR A 115 -24.72 10.69 7.45
C TYR A 115 -25.77 9.90 6.67
N GLN A 116 -25.88 10.13 5.36
CA GLN A 116 -26.83 9.43 4.48
C GLN A 116 -26.37 8.02 4.11
N ASN A 117 -25.07 7.84 3.87
CA ASN A 117 -24.56 6.65 3.17
C ASN A 117 -23.64 5.74 4.01
N ASP A 118 -22.99 6.26 5.06
CA ASP A 118 -22.02 5.49 5.86
C ASP A 118 -22.71 4.87 7.08
N ALA A 119 -22.38 3.61 7.40
CA ALA A 119 -22.86 2.94 8.62
C ALA A 119 -22.26 3.50 9.90
N ILE A 120 -21.00 3.98 9.84
CA ILE A 120 -20.24 4.33 11.04
C ILE A 120 -19.66 5.73 10.88
N ILE A 121 -20.47 6.71 11.25
CA ILE A 121 -20.11 8.13 11.21
C ILE A 121 -18.89 8.45 12.09
N CYS A 122 -18.60 7.64 13.11
CA CYS A 122 -17.41 7.79 13.94
C CYS A 122 -16.09 7.57 13.17
N ILE A 123 -16.09 6.75 12.12
CA ILE A 123 -14.92 6.55 11.26
C ILE A 123 -14.64 7.87 10.53
N PHE A 124 -15.67 8.52 9.98
CA PHE A 124 -15.58 9.84 9.34
C PHE A 124 -14.89 10.88 10.22
N GLU A 125 -15.28 11.02 11.50
CA GLU A 125 -14.67 12.02 12.39
C GLU A 125 -13.16 11.86 12.58
N ASN A 126 -12.65 10.63 12.55
CA ASN A 126 -11.23 10.33 12.78
C ASN A 126 -10.34 10.65 11.58
N TRP A 127 -10.76 10.35 10.34
CA TRP A 127 -9.93 10.57 9.15
C TRP A 127 -10.26 11.85 8.37
N PHE A 128 -11.52 12.32 8.43
CA PHE A 128 -12.00 13.40 7.58
C PHE A 128 -11.23 14.70 7.78
N TRP A 129 -11.09 15.17 9.03
CA TRP A 129 -10.53 16.50 9.29
C TRP A 129 -9.09 16.63 8.84
N ARG A 130 -8.27 15.61 9.14
CA ARG A 130 -6.86 15.58 8.71
C ARG A 130 -6.75 15.42 7.20
N GLY A 131 -7.57 14.53 6.62
CA GLY A 131 -7.68 14.32 5.17
C GLY A 131 -8.03 15.60 4.42
N TYR A 132 -9.11 16.27 4.83
CA TYR A 132 -9.62 17.51 4.25
C TYR A 132 -8.61 18.66 4.41
N LEU A 133 -7.99 18.78 5.59
CA LEU A 133 -6.99 19.82 5.86
C LEU A 133 -5.82 19.74 4.87
N ILE A 134 -5.18 18.57 4.77
CA ILE A 134 -3.95 18.37 3.99
C ILE A 134 -4.24 18.25 2.49
N ASN A 135 -5.38 17.68 2.08
CA ASN A 135 -5.64 17.42 0.66
C ASN A 135 -6.48 18.50 -0.03
N ILE A 136 -7.18 19.38 0.71
CA ILE A 136 -8.04 20.41 0.13
C ILE A 136 -7.67 21.80 0.65
N LEU A 137 -7.75 22.00 1.98
CA LEU A 137 -7.70 23.33 2.59
C LEU A 137 -6.32 23.97 2.45
N LEU A 138 -5.25 23.26 2.85
CA LEU A 138 -3.88 23.78 2.76
C LEU A 138 -3.40 23.94 1.30
N PRO A 139 -3.65 22.99 0.37
CA PRO A 139 -3.31 23.19 -1.04
C PRO A 139 -4.00 24.40 -1.67
N GLN A 140 -5.29 24.63 -1.37
CA GLN A 140 -6.01 25.84 -1.81
C GLN A 140 -5.32 27.11 -1.32
N LEU A 141 -5.01 27.15 -0.02
CA LEU A 141 -4.35 28.29 0.59
C LEU A 141 -2.98 28.56 -0.02
N ILE A 142 -2.17 27.52 -0.24
CA ILE A 142 -0.87 27.63 -0.91
C ILE A 142 -1.04 28.24 -2.30
N CYS A 143 -1.98 27.73 -3.09
CA CYS A 143 -2.24 28.23 -4.45
C CYS A 143 -2.67 29.70 -4.45
N ILE A 144 -3.58 30.10 -3.56
CA ILE A 144 -3.98 31.52 -3.38
C ILE A 144 -2.76 32.38 -3.00
N LEU A 145 -1.93 31.92 -2.06
CA LEU A 145 -0.74 32.66 -1.64
C LEU A 145 0.32 32.76 -2.75
N VAL A 146 0.52 31.71 -3.55
CA VAL A 146 1.44 31.72 -4.70
C VAL A 146 0.94 32.73 -5.75
N ALA A 147 -0.37 32.75 -6.03
CA ALA A 147 -0.99 33.75 -6.88
C ALA A 147 -0.77 35.18 -6.35
N VAL A 148 -0.92 35.40 -5.04
CA VAL A 148 -0.60 36.68 -4.39
C VAL A 148 0.88 37.05 -4.61
N ALA A 149 1.82 36.14 -4.37
CA ALA A 149 3.24 36.40 -4.56
C ALA A 149 3.60 36.75 -6.01
N PHE A 150 2.93 36.12 -6.98
CA PHE A 150 3.04 36.44 -8.40
C PHE A 150 2.52 37.86 -8.72
N VAL A 151 1.35 38.23 -8.20
CA VAL A 151 0.77 39.57 -8.39
C VAL A 151 1.68 40.66 -7.82
N LEU A 152 2.31 40.40 -6.68
CA LEU A 152 3.23 41.33 -6.02
C LEU A 152 4.65 41.34 -6.61
N SER A 153 4.90 40.67 -7.73
CA SER A 153 6.24 40.62 -8.33
C SER A 153 6.51 41.82 -9.24
N GLU A 154 7.69 42.43 -9.05
CA GLU A 154 8.18 43.53 -9.90
C GLU A 154 8.58 43.00 -11.29
N HIS A 155 9.26 41.85 -11.35
CA HIS A 155 9.67 41.21 -12.60
C HIS A 155 8.57 40.29 -13.14
N ARG A 156 7.65 40.84 -13.92
CA ARG A 156 6.44 40.14 -14.40
C ARG A 156 6.74 38.92 -15.28
N ILE A 157 7.67 39.04 -16.22
CA ILE A 157 8.01 37.94 -17.14
C ILE A 157 8.63 36.77 -16.37
N ALA A 158 9.66 37.05 -15.56
CA ALA A 158 10.30 36.03 -14.73
C ALA A 158 9.31 35.35 -13.77
N ALA A 159 8.44 36.14 -13.13
CA ALA A 159 7.40 35.60 -12.25
C ALA A 159 6.40 34.73 -13.03
N GLY A 160 6.09 35.07 -14.29
CA GLY A 160 5.20 34.28 -15.14
C GLY A 160 5.80 32.93 -15.51
N VAL A 161 7.08 32.92 -15.89
CA VAL A 161 7.84 31.68 -16.14
C VAL A 161 7.89 30.81 -14.89
N MET A 162 8.19 31.39 -13.73
CA MET A 162 8.20 30.65 -12.45
C MET A 162 6.84 30.11 -12.07
N LEU A 163 5.75 30.82 -12.37
CA LEU A 163 4.39 30.35 -12.14
C LEU A 163 4.05 29.14 -13.02
N ILE A 164 4.39 29.19 -14.31
CA ILE A 164 4.22 28.06 -15.24
C ILE A 164 5.00 26.85 -14.74
N PHE A 165 6.26 27.05 -14.34
CA PHE A 165 7.11 25.99 -13.79
C PHE A 165 6.53 25.40 -12.49
N TYR A 166 6.02 26.24 -11.58
CA TYR A 166 5.32 25.80 -10.37
C TYR A 166 4.10 24.94 -10.72
N LEU A 167 3.24 25.41 -11.63
CA LEU A 167 2.03 24.69 -12.05
C LEU A 167 2.36 23.32 -12.65
N PHE A 168 3.42 23.23 -13.45
CA PHE A 168 3.92 21.96 -13.96
C PHE A 168 4.41 21.03 -12.83
N LEU A 169 5.15 21.54 -11.85
CA LEU A 169 5.74 20.72 -10.80
C LEU A 169 4.73 20.19 -9.76
N VAL A 170 3.60 20.89 -9.56
CA VAL A 170 2.53 20.46 -8.66
C VAL A 170 1.42 19.69 -9.38
N SER A 171 1.47 19.61 -10.70
CA SER A 171 0.50 18.92 -11.55
C SER A 171 0.66 17.39 -11.51
N SER A 172 -0.44 16.67 -11.67
CA SER A 172 -0.45 15.21 -11.85
C SER A 172 0.28 14.75 -13.12
N PHE A 173 0.39 15.61 -14.14
CA PHE A 173 1.15 15.29 -15.36
C PHE A 173 2.62 14.97 -15.06
N ARG A 174 3.18 15.54 -13.98
CA ARG A 174 4.55 15.25 -13.55
C ARG A 174 4.72 13.80 -13.11
N GLU A 175 3.66 13.16 -12.62
CA GLU A 175 3.67 11.78 -12.12
C GLU A 175 3.75 10.77 -13.27
N GLN A 176 3.38 11.19 -14.49
CA GLN A 176 3.52 10.38 -15.70
C GLN A 176 4.97 10.27 -16.18
N ILE A 177 5.89 11.07 -15.62
CA ILE A 177 7.30 10.93 -15.92
C ILE A 177 7.87 9.86 -14.98
N VAL A 178 8.08 8.67 -15.55
CA VAL A 178 8.40 7.44 -14.83
C VAL A 178 9.69 6.83 -15.37
N TRP A 179 10.55 6.36 -14.48
CA TRP A 179 11.77 5.63 -14.80
C TRP A 179 11.68 4.24 -14.21
N GLN A 180 11.59 3.22 -15.06
CA GLN A 180 11.33 1.83 -14.62
C GLN A 180 12.59 1.00 -14.39
N LYS A 181 13.78 1.52 -14.72
CA LYS A 181 15.05 0.83 -14.52
C LYS A 181 15.68 1.25 -13.20
N THR A 182 16.29 0.31 -12.50
CA THR A 182 17.00 0.52 -11.22
C THR A 182 18.34 1.24 -11.41
N ASN A 183 19.02 1.01 -12.54
CA ASN A 183 20.28 1.69 -12.87
C ASN A 183 20.03 3.07 -13.52
N VAL A 184 19.58 4.02 -12.70
CA VAL A 184 19.30 5.40 -13.10
C VAL A 184 20.47 6.34 -12.79
N PRO A 185 20.82 7.28 -13.69
CA PRO A 185 21.82 8.31 -13.40
C PRO A 185 21.53 9.12 -12.14
N VAL A 186 22.59 9.61 -11.48
CA VAL A 186 22.52 10.41 -10.23
C VAL A 186 21.54 11.59 -10.31
N PHE A 187 21.42 12.24 -11.48
CA PHE A 187 20.50 13.37 -11.65
C PHE A 187 19.03 12.97 -11.46
N ILE A 188 18.65 11.70 -11.70
CA ILE A 188 17.29 11.20 -11.50
C ILE A 188 16.98 11.09 -10.01
N TYR A 189 17.93 10.62 -9.21
CA TYR A 189 17.78 10.66 -7.74
C TYR A 189 17.62 12.09 -7.23
N ALA A 190 18.46 13.02 -7.71
CA ALA A 190 18.36 14.43 -7.35
C ALA A 190 17.01 15.03 -7.79
N TRP A 191 16.54 14.66 -8.98
CA TRP A 191 15.23 15.03 -9.50
C TRP A 191 14.10 14.50 -8.61
N ASN A 192 14.09 13.22 -8.25
CA ASN A 192 13.10 12.61 -7.35
C ASN A 192 13.05 13.33 -5.99
N VAL A 193 14.21 13.70 -5.43
CA VAL A 193 14.28 14.46 -4.16
C VAL A 193 13.73 15.88 -4.33
N PHE A 194 14.16 16.60 -5.38
CA PHE A 194 13.68 17.95 -5.67
C PHE A 194 12.17 17.98 -5.86
N GLN A 195 11.66 17.01 -6.60
CA GLN A 195 10.27 16.79 -6.90
C GLN A 195 9.37 16.63 -5.65
N LYS A 196 9.89 16.05 -4.56
CA LYS A 196 9.16 15.92 -3.30
C LYS A 196 8.78 17.27 -2.69
N LEU A 197 9.49 18.34 -3.04
CA LEU A 197 9.13 19.71 -2.61
C LEU A 197 7.84 20.24 -3.24
N PHE A 198 7.29 19.57 -4.25
CA PHE A 198 6.09 20.04 -4.96
C PHE A 198 4.90 19.09 -4.83
N HIS A 199 5.02 18.12 -3.91
CA HIS A 199 4.01 17.14 -3.52
C HIS A 199 2.88 17.75 -2.65
N ILE A 200 2.30 18.87 -3.14
CA ILE A 200 1.25 19.65 -2.49
C ILE A 200 -0.14 19.06 -2.74
N PHE A 201 -0.33 18.36 -3.86
CA PHE A 201 -1.60 17.70 -4.17
C PHE A 201 -1.52 16.21 -3.83
N TYR A 202 -2.69 15.57 -3.78
CA TYR A 202 -2.78 14.13 -3.68
C TYR A 202 -2.12 13.47 -4.88
N GLN A 203 -1.25 12.50 -4.61
CA GLN A 203 -0.41 11.85 -5.62
C GLN A 203 -1.00 10.54 -6.11
N ASN A 204 -0.75 10.18 -7.37
CA ASN A 204 -1.14 8.93 -8.01
C ASN A 204 -2.66 8.67 -7.92
N ALA A 205 -3.46 9.73 -8.08
CA ALA A 205 -4.93 9.69 -8.03
C ALA A 205 -5.59 8.91 -9.20
N GLU A 206 -4.78 8.35 -10.09
CA GLU A 206 -5.19 7.40 -11.13
C GLU A 206 -5.51 6.01 -10.55
N TRP A 207 -4.90 5.65 -9.41
CA TRP A 207 -5.15 4.39 -8.71
C TRP A 207 -6.38 4.47 -7.79
N SER A 208 -6.94 3.32 -7.43
CA SER A 208 -7.90 3.25 -6.33
C SER A 208 -7.21 3.57 -4.99
N PRO A 209 -7.89 4.27 -4.06
CA PRO A 209 -7.31 4.57 -2.76
C PRO A 209 -7.33 3.31 -1.89
N ASP A 210 -6.30 3.15 -1.06
CA ASP A 210 -6.35 2.22 0.05
C ASP A 210 -7.25 2.80 1.14
N VAL A 211 -8.36 2.11 1.43
CA VAL A 211 -9.32 2.52 2.46
C VAL A 211 -8.74 2.43 3.87
N GLN A 212 -7.87 1.44 4.12
CA GLN A 212 -7.20 1.25 5.41
C GLN A 212 -6.17 2.35 5.65
N TYR A 213 -5.35 2.68 4.64
CA TYR A 213 -4.45 3.83 4.75
C TYR A 213 -5.22 5.15 4.83
N GLY A 214 -6.20 5.33 3.95
CA GLY A 214 -6.95 6.56 3.76
C GLY A 214 -6.27 7.56 2.84
N LEU A 215 -6.62 8.84 2.98
CA LEU A 215 -5.98 9.91 2.22
C LEU A 215 -4.55 10.16 2.69
N GLN A 216 -3.73 10.75 1.82
CA GLN A 216 -2.33 11.05 2.09
C GLN A 216 -2.23 12.18 3.14
N THR A 217 -1.94 11.83 4.40
CA THR A 217 -1.91 12.79 5.52
C THR A 217 -0.64 12.70 6.37
N GLU A 218 0.43 12.16 5.80
CA GLU A 218 1.68 11.90 6.49
C GLU A 218 2.29 13.19 7.04
N THR A 219 3.05 13.07 8.14
CA THR A 219 3.70 14.23 8.76
C THR A 219 4.61 14.98 7.78
N SER A 220 5.28 14.27 6.86
CA SER A 220 6.11 14.88 5.82
C SER A 220 5.31 15.79 4.87
N ARG A 221 4.06 15.44 4.53
CA ARG A 221 3.18 16.29 3.71
C ARG A 221 2.73 17.53 4.45
N LEU A 222 2.33 17.38 5.72
CA LEU A 222 1.95 18.53 6.54
C LEU A 222 3.13 19.50 6.72
N GLU A 223 4.33 18.98 6.99
CA GLU A 223 5.54 19.79 7.08
C GLU A 223 5.85 20.51 5.77
N LEU A 224 5.71 19.83 4.63
CA LEU A 224 5.89 20.42 3.30
C LEU A 224 4.94 21.61 3.07
N GLU A 225 3.66 21.43 3.36
CA GLU A 225 2.63 22.46 3.16
C GLU A 225 2.81 23.65 4.08
N ILE A 226 3.17 23.42 5.35
CA ILE A 226 3.57 24.48 6.28
C ILE A 226 4.79 25.23 5.74
N GLY A 227 5.78 24.50 5.21
CA GLY A 227 6.96 25.09 4.56
C GLY A 227 6.58 26.05 3.43
N TRP A 228 5.69 25.64 2.52
CA TRP A 228 5.17 26.48 1.44
C TRP A 228 4.42 27.71 1.95
N ILE A 229 3.49 27.53 2.89
CA ILE A 229 2.70 28.63 3.44
C ILE A 229 3.61 29.68 4.07
N LEU A 230 4.58 29.27 4.90
CA LEU A 230 5.50 30.19 5.56
C LEU A 230 6.43 30.88 4.58
N LEU A 231 6.96 30.16 3.59
CA LEU A 231 7.85 30.73 2.58
C LEU A 231 7.13 31.79 1.72
N VAL A 232 5.95 31.47 1.20
CA VAL A 232 5.19 32.38 0.35
C VAL A 232 4.62 33.55 1.16
N ALA A 233 4.19 33.32 2.40
CA ALA A 233 3.78 34.39 3.31
C ALA A 233 4.94 35.34 3.64
N SER A 234 6.17 34.83 3.80
CA SER A 234 7.36 35.66 3.99
C SER A 234 7.64 36.57 2.78
N ILE A 235 7.54 36.02 1.56
CA ILE A 235 7.69 36.78 0.31
C ILE A 235 6.63 37.89 0.21
N GLY A 236 5.36 37.55 0.43
CA GLY A 236 4.26 38.51 0.41
C GLY A 236 4.43 39.62 1.46
N ALA A 237 4.83 39.25 2.68
CA ALA A 237 5.09 40.20 3.75
C ALA A 237 6.27 41.13 3.45
N PHE A 238 7.31 40.65 2.75
CA PHE A 238 8.45 41.48 2.34
C PHE A 238 8.04 42.58 1.35
N ARG A 239 7.17 42.24 0.41
CA ARG A 239 6.68 43.12 -0.67
C ARG A 239 5.62 44.13 -0.19
N MET A 240 4.70 43.74 0.69
CA MET A 240 3.64 44.61 1.22
C MET A 240 4.12 45.51 2.39
N LYS A 241 5.11 46.40 2.16
CA LYS A 241 5.56 47.38 3.19
C LYS A 241 4.58 48.56 3.31
N LYS A 242 4.29 48.99 4.56
CA LYS A 242 3.69 50.31 4.83
C LYS A 242 4.76 51.40 4.64
N ARG A 243 4.36 52.55 4.08
CA ARG A 243 5.22 53.70 3.72
C ARG A 243 6.10 54.23 4.88
N CYS A 244 5.70 54.02 6.14
CA CYS A 244 6.40 54.58 7.33
C CYS A 244 7.00 53.57 8.32
N SER A 245 7.15 52.28 7.99
CA SER A 245 7.68 51.26 8.94
C SER A 245 9.06 50.75 8.50
N ILE A 246 10.08 51.58 8.65
CA ILE A 246 11.43 51.24 8.13
C ILE A 246 12.23 50.34 9.10
N PHE A 247 11.93 50.24 10.41
CA PHE A 247 12.92 49.67 11.35
C PHE A 247 12.55 48.63 12.44
N LYS A 248 11.38 47.96 12.44
CA LYS A 248 11.12 46.92 13.49
C LYS A 248 10.58 45.55 13.03
N ARG A 249 10.32 45.33 11.73
CA ARG A 249 9.59 44.12 11.27
C ARG A 249 10.31 43.21 10.28
N ASN A 250 11.55 43.54 9.87
CA ASN A 250 12.31 42.73 8.90
C ASN A 250 12.84 41.42 9.51
N ARG A 251 13.26 41.43 10.79
CA ARG A 251 13.74 40.22 11.49
C ARG A 251 12.64 39.14 11.54
N PHE A 252 11.41 39.53 11.86
CA PHE A 252 10.26 38.60 11.92
C PHE A 252 9.98 37.90 10.57
N ARG A 253 10.11 38.61 9.44
CA ARG A 253 9.89 38.05 8.09
C ARG A 253 10.96 37.05 7.69
N VAL A 254 12.23 37.39 7.98
CA VAL A 254 13.38 36.50 7.75
C VAL A 254 13.26 35.25 8.61
N VAL A 255 12.85 35.39 9.88
CA VAL A 255 12.60 34.26 10.79
C VAL A 255 11.50 33.35 10.23
N ILE A 256 10.38 33.89 9.74
CA ILE A 256 9.32 33.07 9.11
C ILE A 256 9.86 32.31 7.89
N GLY A 257 10.63 32.95 7.02
CA GLY A 257 11.22 32.30 5.85
C GLY A 257 12.23 31.20 6.24
N PHE A 258 13.03 31.43 7.27
CA PHE A 258 13.96 30.44 7.82
C PHE A 258 13.21 29.24 8.41
N ILE A 259 12.14 29.48 9.18
CA ILE A 259 11.28 28.40 9.71
C ILE A 259 10.66 27.62 8.55
N GLY A 260 10.15 28.29 7.51
CA GLY A 260 9.62 27.62 6.32
C GLY A 260 10.65 26.73 5.62
N THR A 261 11.90 27.19 5.53
CA THR A 261 13.01 26.40 4.96
C THR A 261 13.35 25.19 5.83
N LEU A 262 13.31 25.32 7.16
CA LEU A 262 13.48 24.21 8.09
C LEU A 262 12.39 23.15 7.90
N PHE A 263 11.14 23.57 7.71
CA PHE A 263 10.04 22.66 7.41
C PHE A 263 10.24 21.88 6.10
N PHE A 264 10.78 22.51 5.05
CA PHE A 264 11.18 21.79 3.84
C PHE A 264 12.29 20.78 4.08
N ALA A 265 13.30 21.12 4.88
CA ALA A 265 14.35 20.16 5.23
C ALA A 265 13.79 18.96 6.01
N LEU A 266 12.83 19.19 6.91
CA LEU A 266 12.14 18.13 7.65
C LEU A 266 11.27 17.25 6.74
N SER A 267 10.55 17.85 5.77
CA SER A 267 9.68 17.10 4.86
C SER A 267 10.46 16.16 3.94
N LEU A 268 11.73 16.45 3.66
CA LEU A 268 12.61 15.61 2.83
C LEU A 268 13.22 14.41 3.57
N ARG A 269 13.04 14.31 4.89
CA ARG A 269 13.52 13.14 5.65
C ARG A 269 12.82 11.85 5.17
N PRO A 270 13.52 10.71 5.15
CA PRO A 270 12.92 9.42 4.80
C PRO A 270 11.68 9.14 5.65
N ALA A 271 10.63 8.62 5.02
CA ALA A 271 9.35 8.34 5.65
C ALA A 271 8.70 7.15 4.97
N SER A 272 8.01 6.31 5.75
CA SER A 272 7.13 5.30 5.20
C SER A 272 5.90 6.01 4.63
N VAL A 273 5.76 5.99 3.31
CA VAL A 273 4.65 6.64 2.59
C VAL A 273 4.03 5.63 1.64
N TYR A 274 2.70 5.56 1.63
CA TYR A 274 2.00 4.70 0.69
C TYR A 274 1.77 5.42 -0.64
N ARG A 275 2.56 5.09 -1.68
CA ARG A 275 2.44 5.70 -3.01
C ARG A 275 2.57 4.65 -4.10
N LEU A 276 1.48 4.41 -4.82
CA LEU A 276 1.45 3.52 -5.98
C LEU A 276 2.01 4.20 -7.24
N THR A 277 3.30 4.48 -7.22
CA THR A 277 4.01 5.04 -8.38
C THR A 277 4.61 3.90 -9.21
N GLN A 278 4.61 4.04 -10.53
CA GLN A 278 5.25 3.10 -11.45
C GLN A 278 6.78 3.29 -11.56
N ASN A 279 7.35 4.24 -10.82
CA ASN A 279 8.78 4.51 -10.81
C ASN A 279 9.57 3.35 -10.19
N PHE A 280 10.87 3.28 -10.46
CA PHE A 280 11.74 2.22 -9.97
C PHE A 280 11.75 2.10 -8.43
N ASP A 281 11.47 3.19 -7.72
CA ASP A 281 11.36 3.29 -6.25
C ASP A 281 9.91 3.27 -5.75
N GLY A 282 8.96 2.84 -6.60
CA GLY A 282 7.53 2.80 -6.32
C GLY A 282 6.95 1.42 -6.04
N ALA A 283 5.73 1.17 -6.51
CA ALA A 283 4.95 -0.05 -6.23
C ALA A 283 5.63 -1.34 -6.71
N PHE A 284 6.45 -1.25 -7.76
CA PHE A 284 7.19 -2.38 -8.34
C PHE A 284 8.64 -2.45 -7.87
N ALA A 285 9.06 -1.63 -6.90
CA ALA A 285 10.45 -1.58 -6.45
C ALA A 285 10.96 -2.96 -5.99
N ASP A 286 10.18 -3.68 -5.20
CA ASP A 286 10.55 -5.02 -4.73
C ASP A 286 10.63 -6.02 -5.88
N ARG A 287 9.63 -6.03 -6.77
CA ARG A 287 9.63 -6.87 -7.98
C ARG A 287 10.89 -6.62 -8.83
N LEU A 288 11.27 -5.36 -9.02
CA LEU A 288 12.48 -4.98 -9.76
C LEU A 288 13.76 -5.40 -9.03
N TYR A 289 13.82 -5.19 -7.72
CA TYR A 289 14.95 -5.55 -6.87
C TYR A 289 15.23 -7.07 -6.91
N TYR A 290 14.20 -7.90 -6.69
CA TYR A 290 14.37 -9.35 -6.70
C TYR A 290 14.60 -9.90 -8.11
N LYS A 291 13.96 -9.32 -9.14
CA LYS A 291 14.23 -9.68 -10.54
C LYS A 291 15.68 -9.36 -10.95
N GLU A 292 16.22 -8.22 -10.53
CA GLU A 292 17.61 -7.86 -10.80
C GLU A 292 18.59 -8.71 -10.00
N SER A 293 18.30 -9.02 -8.72
CA SER A 293 19.11 -9.95 -7.93
C SER A 293 19.21 -11.32 -8.62
N LEU A 294 18.08 -11.86 -9.07
CA LEU A 294 18.03 -13.11 -9.81
C LEU A 294 18.81 -13.01 -11.13
N ALA A 295 18.61 -11.94 -11.90
CA ALA A 295 19.32 -11.76 -13.17
C ALA A 295 20.85 -11.63 -13.02
N ASN A 296 21.32 -11.01 -11.93
CA ASN A 296 22.76 -10.93 -11.65
C ASN A 296 23.33 -12.29 -11.27
N GLU A 297 22.62 -13.07 -10.45
CA GLU A 297 22.99 -14.45 -10.13
C GLU A 297 23.07 -15.32 -11.39
N LYS A 298 22.09 -15.18 -12.31
CA LYS A 298 22.15 -15.82 -13.63
C LYS A 298 23.36 -15.42 -14.48
N ARG A 299 23.88 -14.20 -14.37
CA ARG A 299 25.06 -13.74 -15.13
C ARG A 299 26.37 -14.23 -14.55
N GLU A 300 26.44 -14.40 -13.23
CA GLU A 300 27.62 -14.92 -12.53
C GLU A 300 27.83 -16.41 -12.83
N LEU A 301 26.74 -17.14 -13.07
CA LEU A 301 26.72 -18.52 -13.55
C LEU A 301 26.92 -18.54 -15.08
N GLN A 302 28.12 -18.83 -15.57
CA GLN A 302 28.47 -18.84 -17.01
C GLN A 302 27.90 -20.06 -17.78
N ASP A 303 26.68 -20.50 -17.49
CA ASP A 303 26.09 -21.75 -18.02
C ASP A 303 24.85 -21.49 -18.90
N GLY A 304 24.37 -22.50 -19.62
CA GLY A 304 23.10 -22.42 -20.38
C GLY A 304 21.88 -22.26 -19.46
N GLU A 305 20.76 -21.75 -19.97
CA GLU A 305 19.56 -21.42 -19.17
C GLU A 305 19.06 -22.59 -18.31
N ASP A 306 19.09 -23.82 -18.82
CA ASP A 306 18.69 -25.03 -18.09
C ASP A 306 19.63 -25.39 -16.93
N GLU A 307 20.93 -25.16 -17.07
CA GLU A 307 21.91 -25.41 -16.00
C GLU A 307 21.81 -24.35 -14.90
N ILE A 308 21.59 -23.09 -15.29
CA ILE A 308 21.36 -21.99 -14.35
C ILE A 308 20.11 -22.25 -13.52
N ALA A 309 19.01 -22.67 -14.15
CA ALA A 309 17.78 -23.03 -13.44
C ALA A 309 18.05 -24.12 -12.40
N LYS A 310 18.72 -25.22 -12.80
CA LYS A 310 19.09 -26.31 -11.88
C LYS A 310 19.92 -25.84 -10.68
N LYS A 311 20.90 -24.95 -10.88
CA LYS A 311 21.75 -24.44 -9.79
C LYS A 311 21.01 -23.54 -8.81
N ILE A 312 20.17 -22.63 -9.31
CA ILE A 312 19.31 -21.78 -8.47
C ILE A 312 18.36 -22.66 -7.64
N ASN A 313 17.81 -23.71 -8.24
CA ASN A 313 16.93 -24.64 -7.54
C ASN A 313 17.66 -25.41 -6.45
N GLN A 314 18.87 -25.88 -6.72
CA GLN A 314 19.70 -26.53 -5.71
C GLN A 314 20.01 -25.59 -4.54
N GLN A 315 20.23 -24.30 -4.79
CA GLN A 315 20.40 -23.31 -3.73
C GLN A 315 19.12 -23.12 -2.89
N ILE A 316 17.95 -23.07 -3.54
CA ILE A 316 16.65 -22.98 -2.84
C ILE A 316 16.44 -24.21 -1.95
N GLU A 317 16.61 -25.42 -2.49
CA GLU A 317 16.50 -26.67 -1.73
C GLU A 317 17.49 -26.71 -0.56
N THR A 318 18.73 -26.27 -0.80
CA THR A 318 19.75 -26.18 0.26
C THR A 318 19.34 -25.18 1.35
N SER A 319 18.81 -24.01 0.99
CA SER A 319 18.35 -23.01 1.98
C SER A 319 17.17 -23.53 2.82
N LEU A 320 16.23 -24.24 2.21
CA LEU A 320 15.12 -24.90 2.89
C LEU A 320 15.61 -26.01 3.84
N ASP A 321 16.57 -26.82 3.40
CA ASP A 321 17.19 -27.87 4.23
C ASP A 321 18.01 -27.26 5.37
N GLU A 322 18.75 -26.17 5.14
CA GLU A 322 19.46 -25.41 6.19
C GLU A 322 18.49 -24.82 7.21
N GLN A 323 17.34 -24.31 6.77
CA GLN A 323 16.29 -23.80 7.66
C GLN A 323 15.69 -24.93 8.52
N LYS A 324 15.44 -26.12 7.93
CA LYS A 324 14.90 -27.29 8.64
C LYS A 324 15.91 -27.97 9.57
N SER A 325 17.20 -27.93 9.23
CA SER A 325 18.30 -28.55 10.00
C SER A 325 18.92 -27.62 11.03
N ARG A 326 18.40 -26.40 11.16
CA ARG A 326 18.84 -25.38 12.10
C ARG A 326 18.75 -25.90 13.54
N THR A 327 19.88 -25.85 14.25
CA THR A 327 20.07 -26.35 15.63
C THR A 327 19.70 -25.33 16.71
N TRP A 328 18.99 -24.27 16.33
CA TRP A 328 18.58 -23.20 17.22
C TRP A 328 17.22 -22.65 16.83
N GLN A 329 16.54 -22.04 17.79
CA GLN A 329 15.24 -21.40 17.59
C GLN A 329 15.08 -20.18 18.48
N VAL A 330 14.21 -19.27 18.05
CA VAL A 330 13.73 -18.20 18.92
C VAL A 330 12.62 -18.77 19.81
N LYS A 331 12.67 -18.47 21.11
CA LYS A 331 11.67 -18.85 22.11
C LYS A 331 10.76 -17.70 22.47
N ALA A 332 11.27 -16.47 22.42
CA ALA A 332 10.49 -15.29 22.75
C ALA A 332 10.93 -14.05 21.99
N TYR A 333 9.94 -13.22 21.63
CA TYR A 333 10.08 -11.88 21.09
C TYR A 333 9.46 -10.87 22.04
N GLU A 334 10.23 -9.89 22.52
CA GLU A 334 9.71 -8.71 23.20
C GLU A 334 9.98 -7.50 22.32
N LEU A 335 8.94 -7.00 21.63
CA LEU A 335 9.05 -5.95 20.62
C LEU A 335 8.45 -4.65 21.15
N THR A 336 9.24 -3.58 21.17
CA THR A 336 8.74 -2.20 21.32
C THR A 336 8.73 -1.55 19.94
N VAL A 337 7.53 -1.35 19.40
CA VAL A 337 7.28 -0.81 18.06
C VAL A 337 6.76 0.62 18.15
N ASN A 338 7.41 1.53 17.42
CA ASN A 338 7.03 2.93 17.32
C ASN A 338 6.65 3.28 15.87
N LEU A 339 5.35 3.46 15.65
CA LEU A 339 4.76 3.89 14.39
C LEU A 339 4.78 5.43 14.34
N GLY A 340 5.85 5.98 13.77
CA GLY A 340 6.11 7.41 13.69
C GLY A 340 6.16 7.92 12.25
N ARG A 341 7.30 8.47 11.84
CA ARG A 341 7.55 8.83 10.43
C ARG A 341 7.81 7.60 9.55
N MET A 342 8.41 6.58 10.16
CA MET A 342 8.68 5.25 9.62
C MET A 342 8.68 4.28 10.80
N LEU A 343 8.88 2.98 10.55
CA LEU A 343 8.95 1.98 11.59
C LEU A 343 10.26 2.14 12.39
N ASP A 344 10.17 2.16 13.71
CA ASP A 344 11.32 2.10 14.62
C ASP A 344 11.03 1.02 15.68
N VAL A 345 11.96 0.08 15.84
CA VAL A 345 11.76 -1.11 16.69
C VAL A 345 12.98 -1.36 17.57
N GLU A 346 12.70 -1.63 18.85
CA GLU A 346 13.61 -2.31 19.76
C GLU A 346 13.08 -3.73 19.99
N ALA A 347 13.83 -4.72 19.51
CA ALA A 347 13.45 -6.13 19.59
C ALA A 347 14.39 -6.85 20.54
N VAL A 348 13.85 -7.43 21.60
CA VAL A 348 14.59 -8.34 22.48
C VAL A 348 14.20 -9.77 22.14
N LEU A 349 15.17 -10.55 21.67
CA LEU A 349 14.98 -11.94 21.27
C LEU A 349 15.63 -12.86 22.30
N THR A 350 14.93 -13.92 22.69
CA THR A 350 15.47 -15.00 23.52
C THR A 350 15.59 -16.26 22.65
N LEU A 351 16.80 -16.75 22.47
CA LEU A 351 17.15 -17.88 21.62
C LEU A 351 17.62 -19.07 22.46
N ASP A 352 17.36 -20.25 21.94
CA ASP A 352 17.83 -21.54 22.45
C ASP A 352 18.55 -22.29 21.32
N ALA A 353 19.70 -22.89 21.59
CA ALA A 353 20.61 -23.42 20.57
C ALA A 353 21.45 -24.60 21.09
N GLU A 354 21.89 -25.48 20.18
CA GLU A 354 22.82 -26.57 20.47
C GLU A 354 24.29 -26.12 20.37
N ALA A 355 24.66 -25.12 21.18
CA ALA A 355 26.01 -24.54 21.22
C ALA A 355 26.47 -23.92 19.88
N ASP A 356 25.63 -23.07 19.29
CA ASP A 356 25.92 -22.38 18.03
C ASP A 356 26.72 -21.08 18.21
N THR A 357 27.37 -20.64 17.13
CA THR A 357 28.08 -19.35 17.06
C THR A 357 27.50 -18.36 16.06
N LYS A 358 26.60 -18.80 15.19
CA LYS A 358 26.08 -18.03 14.06
C LYS A 358 24.55 -18.13 14.04
N PHE A 359 23.89 -16.99 14.12
CA PHE A 359 22.44 -16.87 14.14
C PHE A 359 22.00 -16.02 12.95
N CYS A 360 21.40 -16.65 11.96
CA CYS A 360 20.88 -16.00 10.75
C CYS A 360 19.42 -15.62 10.92
N PHE A 361 19.09 -14.37 10.59
CA PHE A 361 17.72 -13.87 10.56
C PHE A 361 17.42 -13.24 9.22
N THR A 362 16.20 -13.42 8.74
CA THR A 362 15.66 -12.67 7.62
C THR A 362 15.04 -11.38 8.15
N LEU A 363 15.46 -10.25 7.60
CA LEU A 363 14.92 -8.92 7.87
C LEU A 363 14.96 -8.12 6.57
N TYR A 364 13.79 -7.71 6.09
CA TYR A 364 13.65 -6.99 4.83
C TYR A 364 14.59 -5.79 4.74
N HIS A 365 15.30 -5.66 3.62
CA HIS A 365 16.40 -4.71 3.40
C HIS A 365 16.01 -3.23 3.59
N GLY A 366 14.73 -2.88 3.52
CA GLY A 366 14.24 -1.54 3.87
C GLY A 366 14.39 -1.18 5.35
N TYR A 367 14.60 -2.16 6.24
CA TYR A 367 14.79 -1.99 7.67
C TYR A 367 16.27 -2.10 8.05
N GLN A 368 16.87 -0.98 8.44
CA GLN A 368 18.31 -0.89 8.70
C GLN A 368 18.62 -1.12 10.17
N VAL A 369 19.45 -2.11 10.47
CA VAL A 369 19.90 -2.43 11.83
C VAL A 369 20.92 -1.41 12.31
N LYS A 370 20.61 -0.74 13.41
CA LYS A 370 21.48 0.27 14.06
C LYS A 370 22.47 -0.38 15.02
N SER A 371 22.03 -1.39 15.77
CA SER A 371 22.85 -2.07 16.77
C SER A 371 22.29 -3.43 17.15
N VAL A 372 23.19 -4.36 17.48
CA VAL A 372 22.88 -5.64 18.14
C VAL A 372 23.71 -5.74 19.41
N THR A 373 23.05 -5.93 20.55
CA THR A 373 23.70 -6.00 21.87
C THR A 373 23.31 -7.29 22.56
N SER A 374 24.30 -8.02 23.08
CA SER A 374 24.03 -9.18 23.94
C SER A 374 23.54 -8.72 25.31
N LEU A 375 22.43 -9.29 25.76
CA LEU A 375 21.93 -9.20 27.13
C LEU A 375 22.32 -10.43 27.95
N THR A 376 23.04 -11.37 27.34
CA THR A 376 23.55 -12.57 27.99
C THR A 376 24.91 -12.28 28.61
N LYS A 377 25.06 -12.64 29.88
CA LYS A 377 26.29 -12.39 30.62
C LYS A 377 27.47 -13.10 29.93
N ASP A 378 28.59 -12.40 29.82
CA ASP A 378 29.86 -12.93 29.30
C ASP A 378 29.83 -13.44 27.85
N VAL A 379 28.81 -13.08 27.05
CA VAL A 379 28.74 -13.36 25.60
C VAL A 379 28.78 -12.05 24.84
N SER A 380 29.73 -11.91 23.92
CA SER A 380 29.82 -10.76 23.03
C SER A 380 29.25 -11.12 21.66
N VAL A 381 28.62 -10.14 21.00
CA VAL A 381 28.01 -10.32 19.68
C VAL A 381 28.54 -9.28 18.69
N SER A 382 28.67 -9.70 17.45
CA SER A 382 28.83 -8.83 16.29
C SER A 382 27.73 -9.13 15.28
N PHE A 383 27.46 -8.22 14.36
CA PHE A 383 26.46 -8.45 13.33
C PHE A 383 26.88 -7.90 11.98
N THR A 384 26.34 -8.52 10.94
CA THR A 384 26.41 -8.03 9.57
C THR A 384 25.02 -8.10 8.96
N GLN A 385 24.62 -7.04 8.26
CA GLN A 385 23.40 -7.02 7.47
C GLN A 385 23.77 -6.87 6.00
N GLY A 386 23.24 -7.75 5.15
CA GLY A 386 23.41 -7.69 3.70
C GLY A 386 22.16 -8.21 3.00
N LYS A 387 21.64 -7.45 2.03
CA LYS A 387 20.32 -7.69 1.44
C LYS A 387 19.27 -7.86 2.55
N ASP A 388 18.51 -8.96 2.50
CA ASP A 388 17.46 -9.31 3.45
C ASP A 388 17.96 -10.20 4.61
N LEU A 389 19.28 -10.42 4.73
CA LEU A 389 19.88 -11.30 5.72
C LEU A 389 20.65 -10.50 6.80
N LEU A 390 20.30 -10.76 8.05
CA LEU A 390 21.00 -10.32 9.26
C LEU A 390 21.69 -11.52 9.90
N VAL A 391 23.02 -11.48 9.98
CA VAL A 391 23.82 -12.51 10.65
C VAL A 391 24.33 -11.94 11.97
N VAL A 392 24.02 -12.60 13.08
CA VAL A 392 24.56 -12.31 14.41
C VAL A 392 25.56 -13.41 14.78
N GLN A 393 26.77 -13.00 15.12
CA GLN A 393 27.87 -13.90 15.45
C GLN A 393 28.28 -13.70 16.92
N THR A 394 28.32 -14.77 17.70
CA THR A 394 28.84 -14.76 19.07
C THR A 394 30.35 -15.03 19.09
N ASP A 395 31.03 -14.58 20.15
CA ASP A 395 32.46 -14.83 20.38
C ASP A 395 32.76 -16.29 20.78
N ARG A 396 31.73 -17.07 21.15
CA ARG A 396 31.83 -18.44 21.63
C ARG A 396 30.54 -19.25 21.34
N PRO A 397 30.64 -20.59 21.29
CA PRO A 397 29.47 -21.47 21.27
C PRO A 397 28.51 -21.13 22.42
N THR A 398 27.24 -20.89 22.09
CA THR A 398 26.25 -20.38 23.03
C THR A 398 24.97 -21.18 22.93
N ASN A 399 24.49 -21.71 24.06
CA ASN A 399 23.25 -22.49 24.12
C ASN A 399 22.02 -21.62 24.39
N GLN A 400 22.17 -20.55 25.16
CA GLN A 400 21.11 -19.60 25.44
C GLN A 400 21.61 -18.20 25.17
N LEU A 401 20.88 -17.47 24.33
CA LEU A 401 21.27 -16.14 23.92
C LEU A 401 20.06 -15.22 24.01
N LYS A 402 20.18 -14.15 24.79
CA LYS A 402 19.28 -13.00 24.79
C LYS A 402 19.98 -11.82 24.13
N ILE A 403 19.40 -11.25 23.08
CA ILE A 403 19.94 -10.11 22.33
C ILE A 403 18.90 -9.00 22.20
N LEU A 404 19.38 -7.76 22.15
CA LEU A 404 18.63 -6.56 21.79
C LEU A 404 19.05 -6.10 20.40
N ILE A 405 18.11 -6.02 19.47
CA ILE A 405 18.29 -5.53 18.11
C ILE A 405 17.50 -4.21 17.98
N SER A 406 18.18 -3.13 17.61
CA SER A 406 17.55 -1.85 17.29
C SER A 406 17.62 -1.61 15.79
N TYR A 407 16.48 -1.34 15.15
CA TYR A 407 16.41 -1.10 13.71
C TYR A 407 15.28 -0.13 13.37
N SER A 408 15.36 0.49 12.19
CA SER A 408 14.31 1.36 11.68
C SER A 408 14.31 1.42 10.17
N GLY A 409 13.17 1.72 9.56
CA GLY A 409 13.07 1.85 8.11
C GLY A 409 11.64 1.69 7.62
N TYR A 410 11.50 1.35 6.34
CA TYR A 410 10.20 1.17 5.71
C TYR A 410 10.29 0.30 4.45
N ALA A 411 9.18 -0.35 4.11
CA ALA A 411 8.94 -0.90 2.79
C ALA A 411 8.12 0.10 1.95
N ASN A 412 8.31 0.09 0.63
CA ASN A 412 7.56 0.96 -0.27
C ASN A 412 6.08 0.56 -0.38
N ARG A 413 5.79 -0.74 -0.21
CA ARG A 413 4.42 -1.29 -0.26
C ARG A 413 3.78 -1.39 1.12
N PHE A 414 4.45 -2.09 2.03
CA PHE A 414 3.96 -2.34 3.40
C PHE A 414 4.28 -1.14 4.29
N TYR A 415 3.33 -0.19 4.35
CA TYR A 415 3.50 1.06 5.09
C TYR A 415 3.47 0.83 6.60
N ALA A 416 4.20 1.67 7.34
CA ALA A 416 4.22 1.68 8.79
C ALA A 416 4.61 3.07 9.30
N ASN A 417 3.59 3.84 9.70
CA ASN A 417 3.75 5.21 10.18
C ASN A 417 2.62 5.60 11.16
N SER A 418 2.66 6.86 11.61
CA SER A 418 1.70 7.43 12.57
C SER A 418 0.26 7.54 12.08
N GLN A 419 0.02 7.30 10.79
CA GLN A 419 -1.31 7.26 10.20
C GLN A 419 -1.84 5.83 10.13
N ALA A 420 -1.05 4.89 9.63
CA ALA A 420 -1.49 3.52 9.40
C ALA A 420 -0.29 2.55 9.36
N ALA A 421 -0.57 1.25 9.49
CA ALA A 421 0.38 0.17 9.33
C ALA A 421 -0.26 -1.01 8.61
N MET A 422 0.47 -1.62 7.67
CA MET A 422 0.16 -2.90 7.06
C MET A 422 1.45 -3.71 7.09
N LEU A 423 1.62 -4.49 8.16
CA LEU A 423 2.78 -5.32 8.42
C LEU A 423 2.32 -6.78 8.57
N PRO A 424 2.19 -7.52 7.45
CA PRO A 424 1.76 -8.91 7.46
C PRO A 424 2.71 -9.80 8.26
N GLY A 425 2.18 -10.84 8.90
CA GLY A 425 2.96 -11.76 9.73
C GLY A 425 4.04 -12.57 8.99
N TRP A 426 3.86 -12.75 7.68
CA TRP A 426 4.80 -13.39 6.77
C TRP A 426 5.81 -12.41 6.14
N PHE A 427 5.61 -11.10 6.26
CA PHE A 427 6.58 -10.12 5.77
C PHE A 427 7.67 -9.92 6.83
N ALA A 428 8.94 -10.00 6.46
CA ALA A 428 10.08 -9.89 7.38
C ALA A 428 10.33 -8.45 7.88
N TRP A 429 9.32 -7.81 8.49
CA TRP A 429 9.44 -6.53 9.19
C TRP A 429 10.02 -6.66 10.60
N TYR A 430 10.07 -7.89 11.11
CA TYR A 430 10.80 -8.29 12.30
C TYR A 430 11.83 -9.37 11.96
N PRO A 431 12.90 -9.55 12.76
CA PRO A 431 13.91 -10.55 12.49
C PRO A 431 13.31 -11.96 12.58
N MET A 432 13.03 -12.57 11.43
CA MET A 432 12.53 -13.93 11.33
C MET A 432 13.70 -14.89 11.35
N ALA A 433 13.58 -16.00 12.06
CA ALA A 433 14.69 -16.93 12.22
C ALA A 433 14.96 -17.73 10.92
N GLY A 434 16.23 -17.88 10.54
CA GLY A 434 16.64 -18.52 9.29
C GLY A 434 16.73 -17.56 8.09
N ASP A 435 17.21 -18.09 6.96
CA ASP A 435 17.24 -17.41 5.66
C ASP A 435 15.99 -17.81 4.87
N GLN A 436 15.00 -16.92 4.81
CA GLN A 436 13.70 -17.15 4.23
C GLN A 436 13.52 -16.24 3.01
N ALA A 437 13.01 -16.80 1.92
CA ALA A 437 12.65 -16.02 0.75
C ALA A 437 11.53 -15.04 1.09
N ILE A 438 11.73 -13.74 0.84
CA ILE A 438 10.69 -12.71 1.00
C ILE A 438 9.80 -12.62 -0.24
N PHE A 439 10.32 -12.99 -1.41
CA PHE A 439 9.66 -12.82 -2.69
C PHE A 439 9.84 -14.09 -3.52
N GLU A 440 8.73 -14.56 -4.08
CA GLU A 440 8.63 -15.78 -4.87
C GLU A 440 8.37 -15.45 -6.34
N THR A 441 8.93 -16.27 -7.22
CA THR A 441 8.67 -16.21 -8.66
C THR A 441 8.07 -17.53 -9.12
N TYR A 442 6.89 -17.44 -9.75
CA TYR A 442 6.17 -18.54 -10.36
C TYR A 442 6.36 -18.43 -11.87
N GLN A 443 7.34 -19.18 -12.39
CA GLN A 443 7.56 -19.28 -13.82
C GLN A 443 6.31 -19.86 -14.50
N ASP A 444 6.03 -19.38 -15.72
CA ASP A 444 4.99 -19.87 -16.63
C ASP A 444 3.52 -19.60 -16.27
N TRP A 445 3.21 -18.80 -15.25
CA TRP A 445 1.82 -18.38 -15.00
C TRP A 445 1.42 -17.12 -15.78
N GLY A 446 0.33 -17.22 -16.57
CA GLY A 446 -0.18 -16.18 -17.46
C GLY A 446 0.80 -15.77 -18.58
N ASN A 447 0.47 -14.72 -19.35
CA ASN A 447 1.34 -14.11 -20.36
C ASN A 447 2.56 -13.37 -19.75
N GLY A 448 3.40 -14.06 -18.98
CA GLY A 448 4.68 -13.50 -18.51
C GLY A 448 5.27 -13.98 -17.18
N GLY A 449 4.69 -14.99 -16.51
CA GLY A 449 5.15 -15.48 -15.21
C GLY A 449 4.71 -14.58 -14.05
N GLY A 450 4.10 -15.18 -13.03
CA GLY A 450 3.68 -14.48 -11.82
C GLY A 450 4.84 -14.30 -10.82
N ALA A 451 4.86 -13.20 -10.08
CA ALA A 451 5.79 -13.03 -8.96
C ALA A 451 5.12 -12.21 -7.85
N GLY A 452 5.44 -12.52 -6.60
CA GLY A 452 4.82 -11.87 -5.44
C GLY A 452 5.54 -12.19 -4.14
N TYR A 453 5.05 -11.67 -3.02
CA TYR A 453 5.67 -11.91 -1.71
C TYR A 453 5.43 -13.34 -1.23
N ASN A 454 6.32 -13.90 -0.42
CA ASN A 454 6.16 -15.23 0.16
C ASN A 454 5.16 -15.20 1.34
N PRO A 455 3.91 -15.67 1.18
CA PRO A 455 2.94 -15.70 2.28
C PRO A 455 3.20 -16.85 3.28
N TYR A 456 4.18 -17.72 3.02
CA TYR A 456 4.48 -18.95 3.77
C TYR A 456 5.64 -18.77 4.77
N ALA A 457 6.32 -17.63 4.75
CA ALA A 457 7.37 -17.31 5.72
C ALA A 457 6.82 -17.28 7.16
N ARG A 458 7.50 -17.93 8.11
CA ARG A 458 7.07 -18.07 9.52
C ARG A 458 8.24 -17.90 10.46
N THR A 459 7.96 -17.50 11.71
CA THR A 459 8.92 -17.66 12.80
C THR A 459 8.65 -18.97 13.56
N ASP A 460 9.62 -19.39 14.37
CA ASP A 460 9.42 -20.41 15.40
C ASP A 460 8.19 -20.09 16.26
N HIS A 461 7.40 -21.10 16.63
CA HIS A 461 6.28 -20.95 17.56
C HIS A 461 6.80 -20.44 18.91
N SER A 462 6.58 -19.16 19.18
CA SER A 462 7.28 -18.39 20.22
C SER A 462 6.31 -17.59 21.07
N TYR A 463 6.72 -17.26 22.28
CA TYR A 463 6.03 -16.26 23.08
C TYR A 463 6.33 -14.86 22.54
N ILE A 464 5.30 -14.09 22.23
CA ILE A 464 5.43 -12.74 21.69
C ILE A 464 4.81 -11.74 22.66
N CYS A 465 5.57 -10.70 22.99
CA CYS A 465 5.12 -9.51 23.69
C CYS A 465 5.34 -8.30 22.78
N LEU A 466 4.26 -7.75 22.23
CA LEU A 466 4.27 -6.60 21.36
C LEU A 466 3.78 -5.36 22.11
N GLN A 467 4.58 -4.30 22.11
CA GLN A 467 4.20 -2.99 22.63
C GLN A 467 4.21 -1.96 21.51
N THR A 468 3.08 -1.31 21.26
CA THR A 468 2.92 -0.28 20.21
C THR A 468 2.62 1.09 20.82
N ASN A 469 2.97 2.17 20.12
CA ASN A 469 2.67 3.57 20.50
C ASN A 469 1.28 4.07 20.05
N GLN A 470 0.47 3.17 19.49
CA GLN A 470 -0.92 3.37 19.12
C GLN A 470 -1.65 2.02 19.16
N GLU A 471 -2.97 2.03 19.21
CA GLU A 471 -3.75 0.80 19.13
C GLU A 471 -3.69 0.21 17.72
N VAL A 472 -3.55 -1.11 17.63
CA VAL A 472 -3.43 -1.85 16.38
C VAL A 472 -4.27 -3.12 16.44
N ALA A 473 -4.68 -3.59 15.26
CA ALA A 473 -5.17 -4.93 15.02
C ALA A 473 -3.96 -5.89 14.92
N THR A 474 -4.02 -7.01 15.61
CA THR A 474 -2.93 -8.00 15.63
C THR A 474 -3.49 -9.38 15.98
N ASN A 475 -2.77 -10.45 15.66
CA ASN A 475 -3.13 -11.80 16.04
C ASN A 475 -3.08 -12.02 17.56
N LEU A 476 -2.29 -11.21 18.27
CA LEU A 476 -2.07 -11.30 19.70
C LEU A 476 -3.25 -10.76 20.54
N LYS A 477 -3.33 -11.22 21.80
CA LYS A 477 -4.35 -10.75 22.75
C LYS A 477 -3.92 -9.43 23.39
N LYS A 478 -4.80 -8.44 23.42
CA LYS A 478 -4.57 -7.18 24.15
C LYS A 478 -4.52 -7.43 25.65
N VAL A 479 -3.44 -7.01 26.31
CA VAL A 479 -3.22 -7.21 27.75
C VAL A 479 -3.45 -5.91 28.53
N SER A 480 -2.95 -4.79 28.02
CA SER A 480 -3.12 -3.50 28.68
C SER A 480 -2.99 -2.33 27.70
N SER A 481 -3.58 -1.19 28.08
CA SER A 481 -3.35 0.09 27.42
C SER A 481 -3.03 1.11 28.50
N THR A 482 -1.86 1.73 28.44
CA THR A 482 -1.39 2.70 29.43
C THR A 482 -0.87 3.94 28.70
N GLY A 483 -1.61 5.05 28.83
CA GLY A 483 -1.31 6.28 28.09
C GLY A 483 -1.40 6.05 26.59
N LYS A 484 -0.31 6.32 25.86
CA LYS A 484 -0.21 6.08 24.41
C LYS A 484 0.32 4.69 24.04
N ARG A 485 0.66 3.84 25.01
CA ARG A 485 1.22 2.51 24.70
C ARG A 485 0.19 1.42 24.95
N THR A 486 0.10 0.48 24.01
CA THR A 486 -0.74 -0.71 24.13
C THR A 486 0.15 -1.94 24.09
N ARG A 487 -0.11 -2.90 24.97
CA ARG A 487 0.63 -4.15 25.09
C ARG A 487 -0.26 -5.32 24.68
N TYR A 488 0.28 -6.17 23.81
CA TYR A 488 -0.35 -7.38 23.30
C TYR A 488 0.58 -8.57 23.51
N GLU A 489 0.03 -9.72 23.88
CA GLU A 489 0.80 -10.94 24.13
C GLU A 489 0.08 -12.19 23.64
N GLY A 490 0.86 -13.23 23.32
CA GLY A 490 0.36 -14.53 22.92
C GLY A 490 1.48 -15.46 22.45
N MET A 491 1.14 -16.74 22.26
CA MET A 491 1.99 -17.67 21.53
C MET A 491 1.58 -17.61 20.05
N ALA A 492 2.54 -17.43 19.16
CA ALA A 492 2.29 -17.45 17.72
C ALA A 492 3.56 -17.78 16.92
N ASN A 493 3.38 -18.11 15.65
CA ASN A 493 4.45 -18.31 14.66
C ASN A 493 4.53 -17.15 13.63
N ALA A 494 3.81 -16.07 13.89
CA ALA A 494 3.86 -14.84 13.09
C ALA A 494 3.40 -13.64 13.90
N ILE A 495 3.84 -12.44 13.49
CA ILE A 495 3.45 -11.17 14.13
C ILE A 495 2.84 -10.27 13.07
N THR A 496 1.52 -10.15 13.08
CA THR A 496 0.79 -9.26 12.16
C THR A 496 0.43 -7.96 12.88
N ILE A 497 0.67 -6.81 12.24
CA ILE A 497 0.22 -5.49 12.70
C ILE A 497 -0.56 -4.81 11.56
N VAL A 498 -1.82 -4.53 11.81
CA VAL A 498 -2.69 -3.76 10.91
C VAL A 498 -3.23 -2.55 11.68
N SER A 499 -3.13 -1.36 11.10
CA SER A 499 -3.65 -0.12 11.68
C SER A 499 -4.03 0.87 10.58
N GLY A 500 -4.79 1.90 10.95
CA GLY A 500 -5.28 2.92 10.01
C GLY A 500 -6.73 3.27 10.29
N ASN A 501 -7.53 3.44 9.24
CA ASN A 501 -8.97 3.67 9.34
C ASN A 501 -9.73 2.38 9.66
N LEU A 502 -9.36 1.75 10.77
CA LEU A 502 -9.94 0.49 11.23
C LEU A 502 -10.83 0.74 12.43
N TYR A 503 -11.93 0.02 12.48
CA TYR A 503 -12.75 -0.08 13.67
C TYR A 503 -12.50 -1.42 14.33
N LEU A 504 -12.15 -1.39 15.62
CA LEU A 504 -11.79 -2.60 16.34
C LEU A 504 -13.05 -3.26 16.92
N THR A 505 -13.40 -4.47 16.47
CA THR A 505 -14.61 -5.20 16.89
C THR A 505 -14.62 -5.48 18.40
N ASP A 506 -13.43 -5.67 18.98
CA ASP A 506 -13.24 -5.92 20.42
C ASP A 506 -13.73 -4.78 21.34
N LYS A 507 -13.98 -3.56 20.82
CA LYS A 507 -14.43 -2.43 21.63
C LYS A 507 -15.93 -2.40 21.91
N GLU A 508 -16.75 -2.91 21.01
CA GLU A 508 -18.22 -2.93 21.19
C GLU A 508 -18.74 -4.32 21.60
N ILE A 509 -18.02 -5.39 21.27
CA ILE A 509 -18.45 -6.78 21.52
C ILE A 509 -17.89 -7.29 22.86
N LEU A 510 -17.89 -6.42 23.88
CA LEU A 510 -17.66 -6.85 25.27
C LEU A 510 -18.96 -7.34 25.94
N GLU A 511 -20.11 -7.27 25.27
CA GLU A 511 -21.39 -7.73 25.82
C GLU A 511 -22.08 -8.87 25.05
N GLU A 512 -21.70 -9.23 23.81
CA GLU A 512 -22.31 -10.36 23.08
C GLU A 512 -21.29 -11.15 22.25
N LYS A 513 -20.81 -12.30 22.77
CA LYS A 513 -20.03 -13.32 22.04
C LYS A 513 -18.89 -12.79 21.16
N SER A 514 -17.65 -12.87 21.66
CA SER A 514 -16.42 -12.59 20.91
C SER A 514 -16.49 -13.13 19.46
N THR A 515 -16.52 -12.23 18.48
CA THR A 515 -16.47 -12.62 17.07
C THR A 515 -15.04 -13.01 16.72
N ARG A 516 -14.89 -14.04 15.88
CA ARG A 516 -13.59 -14.53 15.42
C ARG A 516 -12.89 -13.57 14.45
N VAL A 517 -13.66 -12.70 13.81
CA VAL A 517 -13.19 -11.66 12.90
C VAL A 517 -12.73 -10.46 13.70
N VAL A 518 -11.43 -10.25 13.68
CA VAL A 518 -10.75 -9.13 14.30
C VAL A 518 -10.35 -8.16 13.22
N ASP A 519 -11.11 -7.06 13.23
CA ASP A 519 -10.81 -5.79 12.59
C ASP A 519 -10.76 -5.83 11.07
N LEU A 520 -11.77 -5.22 10.44
CA LEU A 520 -11.69 -4.32 9.28
C LEU A 520 -13.12 -3.88 8.99
N LEU A 521 -13.46 -2.63 9.30
CA LEU A 521 -14.66 -2.02 8.77
C LEU A 521 -14.21 -1.10 7.66
N SER A 522 -14.56 -1.45 6.44
CA SER A 522 -14.34 -0.57 5.30
C SER A 522 -14.90 0.81 5.63
N ALA A 523 -14.14 1.87 5.32
CA ALA A 523 -14.70 3.22 5.29
C ALA A 523 -15.86 3.35 4.28
N LYS A 524 -16.12 2.30 3.50
CA LYS A 524 -17.22 2.13 2.55
C LYS A 524 -18.41 1.34 3.10
N LEU A 525 -18.44 1.00 4.39
CA LEU A 525 -19.55 0.21 4.94
C LEU A 525 -20.88 0.99 4.76
N GLU A 526 -21.80 0.40 4.02
CA GLU A 526 -23.09 1.00 3.70
C GLU A 526 -23.95 1.13 4.95
N LYS A 527 -24.71 2.24 5.05
CA LYS A 527 -25.51 2.61 6.23
C LYS A 527 -26.38 1.51 6.84
N ASP A 528 -26.93 0.64 6.00
CA ASP A 528 -27.87 -0.40 6.43
C ASP A 528 -27.15 -1.70 6.87
N THR A 529 -25.83 -1.80 6.69
CA THR A 529 -25.02 -2.94 7.12
C THR A 529 -24.53 -2.73 8.55
N THR A 530 -24.91 -3.64 9.45
CA THR A 530 -24.40 -3.64 10.83
C THR A 530 -23.06 -4.36 10.93
N LEU A 531 -22.25 -4.04 11.95
CA LEU A 531 -20.99 -4.72 12.23
C LEU A 531 -21.18 -6.24 12.47
N ALA A 532 -22.25 -6.61 13.18
CA ALA A 532 -22.59 -8.01 13.43
C ALA A 532 -22.92 -8.76 12.13
N GLN A 533 -23.66 -8.12 11.23
CA GLN A 533 -23.95 -8.70 9.91
C GLN A 533 -22.68 -8.88 9.09
N TYR A 534 -21.85 -7.84 8.97
CA TYR A 534 -20.60 -7.90 8.21
C TYR A 534 -19.66 -9.01 8.71
N THR A 535 -19.47 -9.11 10.02
CA THR A 535 -18.60 -10.16 10.62
C THR A 535 -19.20 -11.56 10.45
N SER A 536 -20.53 -11.70 10.51
CA SER A 536 -21.22 -12.95 10.21
C SER A 536 -21.04 -13.37 8.75
N ASP A 537 -21.15 -12.42 7.82
CA ASP A 537 -21.02 -12.68 6.38
C ASP A 537 -19.61 -13.17 6.02
N ILE A 538 -18.55 -12.50 6.53
CA ILE A 538 -17.16 -12.94 6.33
C ILE A 538 -16.94 -14.33 6.96
N THR A 539 -17.50 -14.58 8.15
CA THR A 539 -17.37 -15.89 8.79
C THR A 539 -18.04 -16.99 7.95
N ALA A 540 -19.22 -16.72 7.40
CA ALA A 540 -19.95 -17.65 6.54
C ALA A 540 -19.24 -17.89 5.20
N GLN A 541 -18.66 -16.84 4.61
CA GLN A 541 -17.84 -16.93 3.39
C GLN A 541 -16.60 -17.82 3.63
N MET A 542 -15.90 -17.60 4.74
CA MET A 542 -14.76 -18.44 5.11
C MET A 542 -15.16 -19.89 5.36
N GLU A 543 -16.29 -20.14 6.03
CA GLU A 543 -16.82 -21.50 6.25
C GLU A 543 -17.12 -22.21 4.93
N LYS A 544 -17.75 -21.50 3.99
CA LYS A 544 -18.00 -22.00 2.63
C LYS A 544 -16.68 -22.33 1.92
N ALA A 545 -15.70 -21.42 1.97
CA ALA A 545 -14.39 -21.60 1.34
C ALA A 545 -13.64 -22.82 1.89
N ILE A 546 -13.64 -23.00 3.22
CA ILE A 546 -13.02 -24.16 3.88
C ILE A 546 -13.71 -25.45 3.42
N THR A 547 -15.04 -25.50 3.46
CA THR A 547 -15.81 -26.71 3.06
C THR A 547 -15.52 -27.11 1.61
N ILE A 548 -15.45 -26.13 0.72
CA ILE A 548 -15.09 -26.36 -0.68
C ILE A 548 -13.64 -26.86 -0.80
N ALA A 549 -12.70 -26.26 -0.08
CA ALA A 549 -11.31 -26.72 -0.11
C ALA A 549 -11.16 -28.16 0.42
N GLU A 550 -11.88 -28.54 1.49
CA GLU A 550 -11.92 -29.91 2.00
C GLU A 550 -12.46 -30.88 0.92
N GLN A 551 -13.51 -30.49 0.20
CA GLN A 551 -14.06 -31.28 -0.90
C GLN A 551 -13.04 -31.49 -2.04
N TYR A 552 -12.33 -30.46 -2.47
CA TYR A 552 -11.40 -30.56 -3.60
C TYR A 552 -10.03 -31.15 -3.23
N THR A 553 -9.59 -30.99 -1.98
CA THR A 553 -8.29 -31.51 -1.54
C THR A 553 -8.38 -32.89 -0.90
N GLY A 554 -9.53 -33.26 -0.34
CA GLY A 554 -9.69 -34.46 0.48
C GLY A 554 -8.99 -34.38 1.84
N GLU A 555 -8.53 -33.19 2.25
CA GLU A 555 -7.88 -32.92 3.54
C GLU A 555 -8.88 -32.32 4.54
N ASP A 556 -8.55 -32.44 5.84
CA ASP A 556 -9.34 -31.87 6.93
C ASP A 556 -8.74 -30.53 7.38
N TYR A 557 -9.56 -29.47 7.29
CA TYR A 557 -9.18 -28.12 7.72
C TYR A 557 -10.06 -27.62 8.87
N SER A 558 -10.67 -28.52 9.64
CA SER A 558 -11.56 -28.20 10.76
C SER A 558 -10.96 -27.24 11.77
N ASP A 559 -9.68 -27.39 12.08
CA ASP A 559 -8.95 -26.51 13.03
C ASP A 559 -8.93 -25.04 12.58
N TRP A 560 -9.20 -24.75 11.30
CA TRP A 560 -9.20 -23.40 10.76
C TRP A 560 -10.48 -22.64 11.11
N ARG A 561 -11.55 -23.35 11.46
CA ARG A 561 -12.86 -22.77 11.84
C ARG A 561 -12.83 -22.04 13.19
N ASP A 562 -11.82 -22.30 14.02
CA ASP A 562 -11.64 -21.64 15.31
C ASP A 562 -10.56 -20.54 15.29
N LYS A 563 -9.75 -20.46 14.22
CA LYS A 563 -8.66 -19.46 14.10
C LYS A 563 -9.20 -18.04 13.96
N LYS A 564 -8.55 -17.10 14.65
CA LYS A 564 -8.83 -15.67 14.55
C LYS A 564 -8.64 -15.17 13.12
N ILE A 565 -9.60 -14.44 12.55
CA ILE A 565 -9.48 -13.86 11.20
C ILE A 565 -9.06 -12.41 11.33
N LEU A 566 -7.91 -12.04 10.76
CA LEU A 566 -7.46 -10.67 10.61
C LEU A 566 -7.74 -10.22 9.18
N LEU A 567 -8.45 -9.10 9.03
CA LEU A 567 -8.72 -8.51 7.73
C LEU A 567 -7.72 -7.38 7.44
N ALA A 568 -7.24 -7.30 6.21
CA ALA A 568 -6.46 -6.19 5.67
C ALA A 568 -7.11 -5.68 4.39
N SER A 569 -6.78 -4.45 3.97
CA SER A 569 -7.26 -3.95 2.67
C SER A 569 -6.85 -4.88 1.52
N GLU A 570 -7.61 -4.87 0.41
CA GLU A 570 -7.23 -5.45 -0.89
C GLU A 570 -5.83 -5.02 -1.37
N ASP A 571 -5.31 -3.91 -0.85
CA ASP A 571 -3.93 -3.47 -1.08
C ASP A 571 -2.85 -4.47 -0.61
N LEU A 572 -3.20 -5.40 0.29
CA LEU A 572 -2.36 -6.55 0.64
C LEU A 572 -1.94 -7.31 -0.63
N CYS A 573 -2.89 -7.60 -1.52
CA CYS A 573 -2.73 -8.37 -2.76
C CYS A 573 -2.84 -7.51 -4.02
N ARG A 574 -2.61 -6.19 -3.95
CA ARG A 574 -2.65 -5.36 -5.16
C ARG A 574 -1.50 -5.69 -6.10
N ASN A 575 -1.81 -6.10 -7.33
CA ASN A 575 -0.87 -6.49 -8.39
C ASN A 575 -0.07 -7.79 -8.13
N ASP A 576 -0.29 -8.46 -7.00
CA ASP A 576 0.26 -9.78 -6.67
C ASP A 576 -0.86 -10.63 -6.08
N PHE A 577 -0.95 -11.89 -6.47
CA PHE A 577 -2.11 -12.77 -6.30
C PHE A 577 -1.86 -13.88 -5.27
N ASN A 578 -0.60 -14.11 -4.92
CA ASN A 578 -0.20 -15.22 -4.07
C ASN A 578 -0.28 -14.87 -2.58
N ASN A 579 -0.65 -13.65 -2.22
CA ASN A 579 -0.65 -13.15 -0.85
C ASN A 579 -2.02 -12.61 -0.39
N GLU A 580 -3.10 -13.10 -1.02
CA GLU A 580 -4.49 -12.80 -0.67
C GLU A 580 -4.89 -13.37 0.70
N ILE A 581 -4.35 -14.53 1.03
CA ILE A 581 -4.56 -15.22 2.30
C ILE A 581 -3.23 -15.75 2.83
N ALA A 582 -3.11 -15.79 4.15
CA ALA A 582 -2.04 -16.50 4.83
C ALA A 582 -2.56 -17.12 6.13
N VAL A 583 -2.19 -18.38 6.38
CA VAL A 583 -2.66 -19.12 7.54
C VAL A 583 -1.52 -19.38 8.52
N PHE A 584 -1.74 -18.94 9.76
CA PHE A 584 -0.83 -19.05 10.89
C PHE A 584 -1.39 -20.03 11.94
N ASP A 585 -0.62 -20.31 12.99
CA ASP A 585 -1.04 -21.26 14.04
C ASP A 585 -2.28 -20.76 14.79
N ASP A 586 -2.34 -19.46 15.06
CA ASP A 586 -3.35 -18.79 15.88
C ASP A 586 -4.38 -17.99 15.07
N SER A 587 -4.07 -17.70 13.81
CA SER A 587 -4.81 -16.72 13.01
C SER A 587 -4.76 -16.97 11.51
N ILE A 588 -5.66 -16.31 10.78
CA ILE A 588 -5.73 -16.25 9.32
C ILE A 588 -5.71 -14.78 8.95
N LEU A 589 -4.73 -14.35 8.15
CA LEU A 589 -4.70 -13.01 7.57
C LEU A 589 -5.32 -13.08 6.17
N ILE A 590 -6.27 -12.21 5.88
CA ILE A 590 -6.95 -12.20 4.60
C ILE A 590 -7.20 -10.78 4.10
N ALA A 591 -7.06 -10.59 2.79
CA ALA A 591 -7.48 -9.37 2.12
C ALA A 591 -9.02 -9.25 2.12
N GLU A 592 -9.54 -8.03 2.24
CA GLU A 592 -10.97 -7.75 2.11
C GLU A 592 -11.50 -8.32 0.78
N ASN A 593 -12.71 -8.92 0.80
CA ASN A 593 -13.32 -9.57 -0.36
C ASN A 593 -12.52 -10.74 -0.97
N ARG A 594 -11.61 -11.37 -0.20
CA ARG A 594 -10.87 -12.58 -0.63
C ARG A 594 -11.16 -13.84 0.17
N ALA A 595 -12.23 -13.84 0.99
CA ALA A 595 -12.72 -15.00 1.74
C ALA A 595 -13.45 -16.03 0.85
N GLU A 596 -12.77 -16.52 -0.18
CA GLU A 596 -13.35 -17.37 -1.22
C GLU A 596 -12.53 -18.66 -1.39
N ALA A 597 -13.18 -19.70 -1.91
CA ALA A 597 -12.54 -20.99 -2.15
C ALA A 597 -11.37 -20.89 -3.13
N TYR A 598 -11.49 -20.01 -4.13
CA TYR A 598 -10.44 -19.71 -5.09
C TYR A 598 -9.13 -19.29 -4.41
N SER A 599 -9.18 -18.28 -3.54
CA SER A 599 -8.01 -17.76 -2.83
C SER A 599 -7.36 -18.84 -1.96
N LEU A 600 -8.19 -19.67 -1.32
CA LEU A 600 -7.74 -20.74 -0.42
C LEU A 600 -7.03 -21.88 -1.15
N LEU A 601 -7.64 -22.38 -2.23
CA LEU A 601 -7.06 -23.45 -3.05
C LEU A 601 -5.81 -22.98 -3.78
N THR A 602 -5.81 -21.74 -4.29
CA THR A 602 -4.62 -21.09 -4.85
C THR A 602 -3.50 -21.03 -3.82
N TYR A 603 -3.80 -20.61 -2.58
CA TYR A 603 -2.83 -20.58 -1.50
C TYR A 603 -2.20 -21.96 -1.23
N PHE A 604 -3.00 -23.04 -1.22
CA PHE A 604 -2.47 -24.40 -1.04
C PHE A 604 -1.59 -24.85 -2.20
N ILE A 605 -2.05 -24.67 -3.45
CA ILE A 605 -1.29 -25.07 -4.65
C ILE A 605 0.05 -24.32 -4.70
N LEU A 606 0.06 -23.02 -4.38
CA LEU A 606 1.25 -22.20 -4.41
C LEU A 606 2.22 -22.49 -3.25
N GLU A 607 1.74 -22.91 -2.07
CA GLU A 607 2.57 -23.33 -0.93
C GLU A 607 3.44 -24.50 -1.36
N ASP A 608 2.76 -25.48 -1.91
CA ASP A 608 3.29 -26.73 -2.39
C ASP A 608 4.29 -26.56 -3.55
N ARG A 609 4.01 -25.61 -4.46
CA ARG A 609 4.91 -25.19 -5.54
C ARG A 609 6.15 -24.44 -5.05
N SER A 610 6.01 -23.65 -3.98
CA SER A 610 7.17 -22.95 -3.38
C SER A 610 8.19 -23.95 -2.83
N LEU A 611 7.73 -25.13 -2.40
CA LEU A 611 8.55 -26.17 -1.78
C LEU A 611 9.14 -27.20 -2.75
N SER A 612 8.75 -27.23 -4.04
CA SER A 612 9.20 -28.27 -4.98
C SER A 612 9.31 -27.79 -6.42
N TRP A 613 10.52 -27.87 -6.99
CA TRP A 613 10.78 -27.55 -8.40
C TRP A 613 10.08 -28.52 -9.37
N GLN A 614 9.94 -29.80 -9.02
CA GLN A 614 9.28 -30.79 -9.88
C GLN A 614 7.88 -30.31 -10.29
N ARG A 615 7.17 -29.62 -9.38
CA ARG A 615 5.84 -29.05 -9.64
C ARG A 615 5.86 -27.81 -10.51
N LYS A 616 6.93 -27.01 -10.47
CA LYS A 616 7.08 -25.83 -11.34
C LYS A 616 7.09 -26.21 -12.83
N ASN A 617 7.38 -27.47 -13.15
CA ASN A 617 7.30 -28.01 -14.51
C ASN A 617 5.89 -28.51 -14.90
N SER A 618 4.90 -28.54 -14.00
CA SER A 618 3.48 -28.70 -14.37
C SER A 618 2.96 -27.35 -14.86
N SER A 619 3.23 -27.01 -16.12
CA SER A 619 2.88 -25.70 -16.67
C SER A 619 1.44 -25.68 -17.20
N ILE A 620 0.92 -26.78 -17.74
CA ILE A 620 -0.39 -26.77 -18.41
C ILE A 620 -1.50 -26.93 -17.38
N ILE A 621 -1.45 -28.01 -16.60
CA ILE A 621 -2.50 -28.34 -15.63
C ILE A 621 -2.63 -27.24 -14.58
N SER A 622 -1.51 -26.81 -14.02
CA SER A 622 -1.56 -25.77 -13.00
C SER A 622 -2.02 -24.42 -13.47
N ASN A 623 -1.63 -23.99 -14.68
CA ASN A 623 -2.11 -22.71 -15.17
C ASN A 623 -3.63 -22.73 -15.29
N CYS A 624 -4.20 -23.84 -15.74
CA CYS A 624 -5.63 -23.99 -15.82
C CYS A 624 -6.30 -24.01 -14.43
N LEU A 625 -5.70 -24.67 -13.44
CA LEU A 625 -6.24 -24.70 -12.07
C LEU A 625 -6.12 -23.37 -11.33
N LEU A 626 -5.02 -22.64 -11.50
CA LEU A 626 -4.80 -21.34 -10.86
C LEU A 626 -5.71 -20.24 -11.43
N ASP A 627 -6.27 -20.44 -12.62
CA ASP A 627 -7.23 -19.53 -13.25
C ASP A 627 -8.69 -19.96 -13.01
N GLN A 628 -8.92 -21.05 -12.26
CA GLN A 628 -10.25 -21.66 -12.10
C GLN A 628 -10.97 -21.21 -10.83
N TYR A 629 -12.21 -20.75 -10.95
CA TYR A 629 -13.09 -20.56 -9.80
C TYR A 629 -13.64 -21.90 -9.32
N PHE A 630 -13.48 -22.20 -8.03
CA PHE A 630 -13.94 -23.46 -7.43
C PHE A 630 -15.31 -23.29 -6.81
N GLU A 631 -16.31 -23.89 -7.45
CA GLU A 631 -17.70 -23.88 -7.03
C GLU A 631 -18.04 -25.04 -6.10
N ALA A 632 -19.15 -24.91 -5.37
CA ALA A 632 -19.65 -25.94 -4.47
C ALA A 632 -20.13 -27.21 -5.20
N ASP A 633 -20.58 -27.08 -6.46
CA ASP A 633 -20.83 -28.23 -7.34
C ASP A 633 -19.59 -28.47 -8.23
N PRO A 634 -18.93 -29.62 -8.11
CA PRO A 634 -17.79 -29.99 -8.97
C PRO A 634 -18.12 -30.04 -10.45
N SER A 635 -19.39 -30.28 -10.81
CA SER A 635 -19.82 -30.28 -12.22
C SER A 635 -19.75 -28.89 -12.83
N ASP A 636 -20.12 -27.86 -12.05
CA ASP A 636 -20.06 -26.46 -12.49
C ASP A 636 -18.60 -26.00 -12.64
N THR A 637 -17.74 -26.35 -11.68
CA THR A 637 -16.29 -26.09 -11.76
C THR A 637 -15.66 -26.75 -12.98
N LEU A 638 -16.01 -28.01 -13.25
CA LEU A 638 -15.48 -28.73 -14.42
C LEU A 638 -16.00 -28.15 -15.74
N GLN A 639 -17.25 -27.69 -15.77
CA GLN A 639 -17.83 -27.02 -16.94
C GLN A 639 -17.09 -25.71 -17.26
N GLU A 640 -16.83 -24.87 -16.25
CA GLU A 640 -16.04 -23.65 -16.43
C GLU A 640 -14.60 -23.92 -16.88
N LEU A 641 -13.97 -24.97 -16.32
CA LEU A 641 -12.63 -25.41 -16.74
C LEU A 641 -12.63 -25.82 -18.22
N ILE A 642 -13.63 -26.56 -18.68
CA ILE A 642 -13.80 -26.95 -20.08
C ILE A 642 -13.92 -25.70 -20.96
N GLU A 643 -14.73 -24.71 -20.58
CA GLU A 643 -14.89 -23.45 -21.32
C GLU A 643 -13.60 -22.61 -21.34
N SER A 644 -12.82 -22.66 -20.28
CA SER A 644 -11.49 -22.03 -20.21
C SER A 644 -10.49 -22.71 -21.16
N LEU A 645 -10.46 -24.05 -21.14
CA LEU A 645 -9.61 -24.86 -22.03
C LEU A 645 -9.96 -24.64 -23.51
N GLU A 646 -11.25 -24.61 -23.88
CA GLU A 646 -11.69 -24.34 -25.25
C GLU A 646 -11.22 -22.96 -25.74
N ARG A 647 -11.39 -21.93 -24.92
CA ARG A 647 -10.92 -20.56 -25.24
C ARG A 647 -9.41 -20.50 -25.40
N ARG A 648 -8.66 -21.22 -24.56
CA ARG A 648 -7.20 -21.25 -24.62
C ARG A 648 -6.71 -21.93 -25.90
N ILE A 649 -7.29 -23.08 -26.26
CA ILE A 649 -6.98 -23.78 -27.52
C ILE A 649 -7.32 -22.89 -28.73
N GLU A 650 -8.45 -22.18 -28.72
CA GLU A 650 -8.82 -21.24 -29.79
C GLU A 650 -7.82 -20.08 -29.91
N PHE A 651 -7.35 -19.53 -28.78
CA PHE A 651 -6.36 -18.47 -28.76
C PHE A 651 -4.99 -18.93 -29.29
N GLU A 652 -4.51 -20.10 -28.86
CA GLU A 652 -3.19 -20.63 -29.24
C GLU A 652 -3.15 -21.06 -30.72
N THR A 653 -4.28 -21.50 -31.28
CA THR A 653 -4.43 -21.83 -32.71
C THR A 653 -4.65 -20.62 -33.62
N GLY A 654 -5.06 -19.47 -33.07
CA GLY A 654 -5.32 -18.22 -33.81
C GLY A 654 -4.08 -17.35 -34.09
N ASP A 655 -3.03 -17.45 -33.28
CA ASP A 655 -1.82 -16.62 -33.35
C ASP A 655 -0.64 -17.41 -33.97
N VAL A 656 -0.65 -17.52 -35.31
CA VAL A 656 0.48 -18.06 -36.09
C VAL A 656 1.42 -16.91 -36.44
N ASP A 657 2.15 -16.39 -35.45
CA ASP A 657 3.31 -15.53 -35.72
C ASP A 657 4.55 -16.41 -35.91
N CYS A 658 5.12 -16.34 -37.11
CA CYS A 658 6.08 -17.29 -37.63
C CYS A 658 7.50 -16.94 -37.15
N ASN A 659 7.86 -17.23 -35.89
CA ASN A 659 9.27 -17.28 -35.44
C ASN A 659 9.56 -17.88 -34.05
N SER A 660 8.66 -18.62 -33.39
CA SER A 660 8.99 -19.37 -32.15
C SER A 660 9.08 -20.88 -32.39
N GLU A 661 9.87 -21.58 -31.56
CA GLU A 661 10.19 -23.02 -31.61
C GLU A 661 8.96 -23.91 -31.88
N VAL A 662 8.78 -24.31 -33.15
CA VAL A 662 7.59 -25.00 -33.68
C VAL A 662 7.28 -26.31 -32.92
N THR A 663 8.31 -27.01 -32.45
CA THR A 663 8.17 -28.35 -31.87
C THR A 663 7.67 -28.37 -30.42
N LYS A 664 7.91 -27.28 -29.65
CA LYS A 664 7.44 -27.19 -28.26
C LYS A 664 5.95 -26.80 -28.22
N LYS A 665 5.54 -25.88 -29.10
CA LYS A 665 4.16 -25.42 -29.23
C LYS A 665 3.21 -26.55 -29.69
N GLU A 666 3.65 -27.38 -30.66
CA GLU A 666 2.88 -28.54 -31.13
C GLU A 666 2.61 -29.58 -30.02
N ASN A 667 3.55 -29.79 -29.10
CA ASN A 667 3.36 -30.72 -27.97
C ASN A 667 2.44 -30.15 -26.89
N GLU A 668 2.52 -28.84 -26.60
CA GLU A 668 1.64 -28.16 -25.64
C GLU A 668 0.17 -28.18 -26.12
N ASP A 669 -0.06 -27.91 -27.41
CA ASP A 669 -1.38 -27.97 -28.05
C ASP A 669 -2.02 -29.37 -27.93
N LEU A 670 -1.22 -30.44 -28.10
CA LEU A 670 -1.69 -31.83 -27.95
C LEU A 670 -2.12 -32.14 -26.52
N VAL A 671 -1.32 -31.73 -25.52
CA VAL A 671 -1.64 -31.97 -24.10
C VAL A 671 -2.89 -31.19 -23.68
N LEU A 672 -3.10 -29.97 -24.19
CA LEU A 672 -4.33 -29.21 -23.95
C LEU A 672 -5.56 -29.88 -24.56
N GLN A 673 -5.45 -30.44 -25.78
CA GLN A 673 -6.54 -31.18 -26.39
C GLN A 673 -6.87 -32.47 -25.63
N ASP A 674 -5.85 -33.24 -25.22
CA ASP A 674 -6.02 -34.43 -24.39
C ASP A 674 -6.69 -34.06 -23.06
N PHE A 675 -6.29 -32.96 -22.43
CA PHE A 675 -6.90 -32.47 -21.20
C PHE A 675 -8.39 -32.13 -21.40
N LEU A 676 -8.72 -31.41 -22.48
CA LEU A 676 -10.10 -31.06 -22.81
C LEU A 676 -10.97 -32.30 -23.05
N GLU A 677 -10.45 -33.31 -23.75
CA GLU A 677 -11.18 -34.55 -24.02
C GLU A 677 -11.47 -35.33 -22.72
N VAL A 678 -10.46 -35.49 -21.87
CA VAL A 678 -10.60 -36.16 -20.57
C VAL A 678 -11.60 -35.40 -19.69
N ALA A 679 -11.51 -34.07 -19.62
CA ALA A 679 -12.42 -33.24 -18.84
C ALA A 679 -13.88 -33.40 -19.30
N LYS A 680 -14.15 -33.31 -20.62
CA LYS A 680 -15.49 -33.52 -21.20
C LYS A 680 -16.04 -34.91 -20.90
N ARG A 681 -15.20 -35.94 -21.01
CA ARG A 681 -15.59 -37.32 -20.69
C ARG A 681 -15.97 -37.47 -19.23
N CYS A 682 -15.12 -37.01 -18.30
CA CYS A 682 -15.39 -37.05 -16.87
C CYS A 682 -16.68 -36.31 -16.48
N LEU A 683 -16.98 -35.17 -17.13
CA LEU A 683 -18.24 -34.46 -16.94
C LEU A 683 -19.44 -35.32 -17.40
N SER A 684 -19.36 -35.92 -18.59
CA SER A 684 -20.43 -36.77 -19.14
C SER A 684 -20.69 -38.03 -18.29
N GLU A 685 -19.66 -38.57 -17.65
CA GLU A 685 -19.71 -39.76 -16.79
C GLU A 685 -20.08 -39.43 -15.33
N LYS A 686 -20.34 -38.17 -15.00
CA LYS A 686 -20.61 -37.69 -13.62
C LYS A 686 -19.48 -38.00 -12.64
N LYS A 687 -18.23 -37.93 -13.11
CA LYS A 687 -17.00 -38.14 -12.33
C LYS A 687 -16.27 -36.82 -12.01
N ALA A 688 -16.97 -35.68 -12.09
CA ALA A 688 -16.36 -34.35 -11.97
C ALA A 688 -15.59 -34.14 -10.66
N GLU A 689 -16.18 -34.51 -9.53
CA GLU A 689 -15.54 -34.40 -8.20
C GLU A 689 -14.25 -35.21 -8.11
N THR A 690 -14.30 -36.49 -8.48
CA THR A 690 -13.13 -37.37 -8.42
C THR A 690 -12.02 -36.90 -9.36
N PHE A 691 -12.40 -36.38 -10.53
CA PHE A 691 -11.44 -35.82 -11.49
C PHE A 691 -10.73 -34.59 -10.93
N LEU A 692 -11.48 -33.62 -10.40
CA LEU A 692 -10.94 -32.39 -9.83
C LEU A 692 -10.11 -32.68 -8.56
N GLN A 693 -10.54 -33.61 -7.70
CA GLN A 693 -9.75 -34.05 -6.55
C GLN A 693 -8.40 -34.63 -6.97
N ARG A 694 -8.34 -35.43 -8.05
CA ARG A 694 -7.08 -35.97 -8.56
C ARG A 694 -6.19 -34.88 -9.15
N LEU A 695 -6.76 -33.92 -9.88
CA LEU A 695 -6.02 -32.77 -10.41
C LEU A 695 -5.38 -31.95 -9.30
N VAL A 696 -6.16 -31.61 -8.26
CA VAL A 696 -5.65 -30.90 -7.08
C VAL A 696 -4.60 -31.75 -6.35
N ALA A 697 -4.84 -33.04 -6.14
CA ALA A 697 -3.87 -33.93 -5.50
C ALA A 697 -2.55 -34.06 -6.28
N TYR A 698 -2.60 -34.01 -7.62
CA TYR A 698 -1.42 -33.98 -8.49
C TYR A 698 -0.61 -32.72 -8.29
N GLU A 699 -1.26 -31.54 -8.31
CA GLU A 699 -0.59 -30.28 -8.01
C GLU A 699 -0.08 -30.21 -6.57
N ARG A 700 -0.74 -30.92 -5.64
CA ARG A 700 -0.44 -30.92 -4.21
C ARG A 700 0.50 -32.01 -3.71
N ASN A 701 0.95 -32.95 -4.55
CA ASN A 701 1.91 -33.97 -4.15
C ASN A 701 3.07 -34.12 -5.15
N PRO A 702 4.31 -33.71 -4.80
CA PRO A 702 5.43 -33.72 -5.74
C PRO A 702 5.85 -35.13 -6.13
N LYS A 703 5.52 -36.14 -5.31
CA LYS A 703 5.83 -37.55 -5.61
C LYS A 703 4.96 -38.13 -6.72
N LEU A 704 3.86 -37.46 -7.06
CA LEU A 704 2.96 -37.86 -8.15
C LEU A 704 3.36 -37.23 -9.49
N TYR A 705 4.32 -36.30 -9.50
CA TYR A 705 4.71 -35.60 -10.71
C TYR A 705 5.69 -36.43 -11.56
N GLU A 706 5.26 -36.77 -12.78
CA GLU A 706 6.12 -37.31 -13.84
C GLU A 706 6.12 -36.37 -15.06
N SER A 707 4.94 -36.06 -15.59
CA SER A 707 4.65 -35.01 -16.59
C SER A 707 3.13 -34.84 -16.69
N ASP A 708 2.68 -33.68 -17.19
CA ASP A 708 1.24 -33.41 -17.38
C ASP A 708 0.60 -34.43 -18.34
N GLU A 709 1.31 -34.80 -19.41
CA GLU A 709 0.88 -35.84 -20.37
C GLU A 709 0.74 -37.22 -19.71
N ALA A 710 1.73 -37.65 -18.94
CA ALA A 710 1.70 -38.95 -18.25
C ALA A 710 0.55 -39.01 -17.23
N PHE A 711 0.32 -37.93 -16.51
CA PHE A 711 -0.77 -37.83 -15.56
C PHE A 711 -2.14 -37.90 -16.24
N LEU A 712 -2.36 -37.11 -17.30
CA LEU A 712 -3.62 -37.13 -18.05
C LEU A 712 -3.90 -38.51 -18.65
N ARG A 713 -2.88 -39.22 -19.15
CA ARG A 713 -3.02 -40.61 -19.59
C ARG A 713 -3.48 -41.53 -18.47
N THR A 714 -2.90 -41.40 -17.29
CA THR A 714 -3.26 -42.22 -16.12
C THR A 714 -4.73 -42.00 -15.70
N ILE A 715 -5.24 -40.77 -15.85
CA ILE A 715 -6.65 -40.46 -15.59
C ILE A 715 -7.55 -40.87 -16.76
N SER A 716 -7.06 -40.84 -17.99
CA SER A 716 -7.81 -41.27 -19.17
C SER A 716 -8.20 -42.75 -19.16
N GLU A 717 -7.62 -43.56 -18.27
CA GLU A 717 -7.98 -44.98 -18.07
C GLU A 717 -9.06 -45.19 -16.98
N MET A 718 -9.52 -44.14 -16.30
CA MET A 718 -10.69 -44.16 -15.40
C MET A 718 -12.01 -44.05 -16.14
#